data_AF-A0A7Y2NV14-F1
#
_entry.id   AF-A0A7Y2NV14-F1
#
_cell.length_a   1.000
_cell.length_b   1.000
_cell.length_c   1.000
_cell.angle_alpha   90.00
_cell.angle_beta   90.00
_cell.angle_gamma   90.00
#
_symmetry.space_group_name_H-M   'P 1'
#
loop_
_entity.id
_entity.type
_entity.pdbx_description
1 polymer ?
#
loop_
_entity_poly.entity_id
_entity_poly.type
_entity_poly.pdbx_seq_one_letter_code
_entity_poly.pdbx_strand_id
1 'polypeptide(L)'
;MESAGKHRAISTGVLLAFSVVGMVLTRGVPAAVRDLYPTALPPHPYFVPGNAALLYIALPFACVTAILVLLLPGIFLVLAHGRDDRLESVVIKGFGAALVLHFVTTTGAKLLLPGPIGPATFMVLAAGAGLVTWGILAGRLRRFATMRWPLGDATGRRRLAWMMAIPWIAVVLLVPTIFWQDLSADGFEAMEIGRSLSWTVLPRFLTESGLVGLGIGMLPMAYPVHWFIMLFGPIEAATRLPLVLCLPVLFAALLALIEFRSPRRLGRLEDTVVVLALAVFVLTMGYSASYNSYFADLSSPAAFEALTITVMVASAYFLWSEQPWWFVGAAVLSYLARPTGLLFILLFAAGVFFVAPERRRRTVFLVAATVGMWGIVYVAWEILLPSLTDSEVGYTASSIIERFHYLRLDDWHRVLYVVVPGGIVPALVLAAVRWQDRIARSLTFAAVGYFLVFYVPAFTNLHHFVPVMILPIAVFWRIVLRQSGPRWLAGAALVGGAAAFVVSMPRHFEIDRTMRLIGNATAYRIGDYGGPHYGAHRESYDGGKLLQQLFAADWDVADPSAELVGNLQLIYYASQAVEPGSGTNYIVQRQSEPPSPGFSKLGEDETGAIYIRDMDRWHRDRFRPRRTDYRNRLYDIPRTTLFSYWGIPAREYTLNLGALPLLWRVF
;
A
#
# COMPACT_ATOMS: atom_id res chain seq x y z
N MET A 1 -43.35 4.61 -8.29
CA MET A 1 -42.29 4.41 -7.28
C MET A 1 -41.69 3.01 -7.35
N GLU A 2 -42.50 1.95 -7.51
CA GLU A 2 -42.02 0.56 -7.71
C GLU A 2 -41.07 0.39 -8.91
N SER A 3 -41.33 1.09 -10.02
CA SER A 3 -40.44 1.11 -11.20
C SER A 3 -39.01 1.58 -10.86
N ALA A 4 -38.83 2.61 -10.03
CA ALA A 4 -37.50 3.15 -9.72
C ALA A 4 -36.63 2.17 -8.92
N GLY A 5 -37.22 1.46 -7.95
CA GLY A 5 -36.52 0.41 -7.18
C GLY A 5 -36.09 -0.75 -8.08
N LYS A 6 -36.97 -1.18 -9.00
CA LYS A 6 -36.66 -2.20 -10.02
C LYS A 6 -35.51 -1.77 -10.93
N HIS A 7 -35.53 -0.54 -11.45
CA HIS A 7 -34.45 -0.03 -12.30
C HIS A 7 -33.10 0.04 -11.57
N ARG A 8 -33.08 0.46 -10.30
CA ARG A 8 -31.85 0.50 -9.49
C ARG A 8 -31.28 -0.91 -9.26
N ALA A 9 -32.13 -1.88 -8.91
CA ALA A 9 -31.72 -3.27 -8.71
C ALA A 9 -31.16 -3.91 -9.99
N ILE A 10 -31.78 -3.60 -11.14
CA ILE A 10 -31.28 -4.04 -12.45
C ILE A 10 -29.93 -3.37 -12.74
N SER A 11 -29.81 -2.06 -12.53
CA SER A 11 -28.58 -1.31 -12.83
C SER A 11 -27.39 -1.81 -12.01
N THR A 12 -27.58 -2.09 -10.71
CA THR A 12 -26.52 -2.67 -9.88
C THR A 12 -26.20 -4.12 -10.26
N GLY A 13 -27.19 -4.88 -10.71
CA GLY A 13 -26.99 -6.24 -11.23
C GLY A 13 -26.18 -6.25 -12.53
N VAL A 14 -26.47 -5.31 -13.43
CA VAL A 14 -25.68 -5.09 -14.66
C VAL A 14 -24.25 -4.69 -14.32
N LEU A 15 -24.04 -3.80 -13.35
CA LEU A 15 -22.70 -3.42 -12.92
C LEU A 15 -21.90 -4.61 -12.36
N LEU A 16 -22.55 -5.45 -11.54
CA LEU A 16 -21.93 -6.68 -11.03
C LEU A 16 -21.59 -7.64 -12.19
N ALA A 17 -22.55 -7.94 -13.06
CA ALA A 17 -22.35 -8.83 -14.20
C ALA A 17 -21.22 -8.31 -15.12
N PHE A 18 -21.21 -7.01 -15.42
CA PHE A 18 -20.16 -6.35 -16.19
C PHE A 18 -18.79 -6.48 -15.53
N SER A 19 -18.70 -6.28 -14.21
CA SER A 19 -17.43 -6.43 -13.49
C SER A 19 -16.91 -7.87 -13.49
N VAL A 20 -17.78 -8.85 -13.26
CA VAL A 20 -17.42 -10.27 -13.23
C VAL A 20 -17.05 -10.77 -14.63
N VAL A 21 -17.88 -10.49 -15.64
CA VAL A 21 -17.62 -10.88 -17.03
C VAL A 21 -16.37 -10.18 -17.56
N GLY A 22 -16.22 -8.87 -17.30
CA GLY A 22 -15.03 -8.11 -17.66
C GLY A 22 -13.77 -8.74 -17.06
N MET A 23 -13.77 -9.00 -15.75
CA MET A 23 -12.65 -9.63 -15.06
C MET A 23 -12.31 -11.01 -15.65
N VAL A 24 -13.31 -11.85 -15.94
CA VAL A 24 -13.09 -13.18 -16.55
C VAL A 24 -12.47 -13.05 -17.95
N LEU A 25 -13.00 -12.17 -18.79
CA LEU A 25 -12.54 -11.97 -20.17
C LEU A 25 -11.13 -11.38 -20.24
N THR A 26 -10.74 -10.54 -19.26
CA THR A 26 -9.44 -9.87 -19.26
C THR A 26 -8.45 -10.43 -18.25
N ARG A 27 -8.73 -11.60 -17.66
CA ARG A 27 -7.89 -12.20 -16.62
C ARG A 27 -6.43 -12.42 -17.05
N GLY A 28 -6.20 -12.76 -18.31
CA GLY A 28 -4.85 -12.98 -18.87
C GLY A 28 -4.12 -11.69 -19.27
N VAL A 29 -4.78 -10.53 -19.29
CA VAL A 29 -4.18 -9.27 -19.78
C VAL A 29 -2.99 -8.83 -18.93
N PRO A 30 -3.04 -8.82 -17.58
CA PRO A 30 -1.89 -8.44 -16.77
C PRO A 30 -0.64 -9.31 -16.98
N ALA A 31 -0.82 -10.62 -17.16
CA ALA A 31 0.28 -11.53 -17.49
C ALA A 31 0.87 -11.22 -18.87
N ALA A 32 0.01 -11.01 -19.88
CA ALA A 32 0.47 -10.61 -21.22
C ALA A 32 1.26 -9.29 -21.21
N VAL A 33 0.89 -8.32 -20.36
CA VAL A 33 1.63 -7.06 -20.19
C VAL A 33 2.98 -7.28 -19.50
N ARG A 34 3.04 -8.11 -18.46
CA ARG A 34 4.29 -8.50 -17.79
C ARG A 34 5.28 -9.13 -18.78
N ASP A 35 4.77 -9.95 -19.70
CA ASP A 35 5.56 -10.75 -20.65
C ASP A 35 5.88 -10.02 -21.95
N LEU A 36 5.37 -8.80 -22.14
CA LEU A 36 5.52 -8.05 -23.38
C LEU A 36 6.98 -7.73 -23.72
N TYR A 37 7.82 -7.53 -22.70
CA TYR A 37 9.23 -7.15 -22.82
C TYR A 37 10.11 -7.97 -21.86
N PRO A 38 10.38 -9.25 -22.18
CA PRO A 38 11.07 -10.16 -21.27
C PRO A 38 12.56 -9.82 -21.09
N THR A 39 13.19 -9.23 -22.12
CA THR A 39 14.63 -8.96 -22.16
C THR A 39 14.98 -7.48 -22.03
N ALA A 40 14.37 -6.62 -22.87
CA ALA A 40 14.64 -5.20 -22.89
C ALA A 40 13.36 -4.39 -23.09
N LEU A 41 13.25 -3.27 -22.36
CA LEU A 41 12.17 -2.32 -22.52
C LEU A 41 12.38 -1.44 -23.76
N PRO A 42 11.31 -0.90 -24.36
CA PRO A 42 11.43 0.11 -25.39
C PRO A 42 12.09 1.39 -24.83
N PRO A 43 12.69 2.25 -25.68
CA PRO A 43 13.34 3.49 -25.23
C PRO A 43 12.43 4.43 -24.42
N HIS A 44 11.13 4.38 -24.68
CA HIS A 44 10.11 5.16 -23.98
C HIS A 44 9.04 4.22 -23.39
N PRO A 45 9.29 3.58 -22.23
CA PRO A 45 8.38 2.58 -21.68
C PRO A 45 7.03 3.16 -21.25
N TYR A 46 6.96 4.47 -20.97
CA TYR A 46 5.72 5.16 -20.60
C TYR A 46 4.83 5.51 -21.80
N PHE A 47 5.32 5.36 -23.03
CA PHE A 47 4.55 5.62 -24.24
C PHE A 47 4.89 4.63 -25.35
N VAL A 48 4.10 3.56 -25.44
CA VAL A 48 4.28 2.47 -26.40
C VAL A 48 3.08 2.37 -27.35
N PRO A 49 3.04 3.17 -28.44
CA PRO A 49 1.88 3.22 -29.34
C PRO A 49 1.59 1.88 -30.02
N GLY A 50 2.62 1.06 -30.27
CA GLY A 50 2.47 -0.28 -30.88
C GLY A 50 1.63 -1.26 -30.05
N ASN A 51 1.45 -1.01 -28.75
CA ASN A 51 0.63 -1.83 -27.84
C ASN A 51 -0.52 -1.03 -27.20
N ALA A 52 -0.98 0.04 -27.86
CA ALA A 52 -1.94 0.98 -27.28
C ALA A 52 -3.26 0.32 -26.80
N ALA A 53 -3.83 -0.61 -27.58
CA ALA A 53 -5.05 -1.31 -27.20
C ALA A 53 -4.86 -2.17 -25.93
N LEU A 54 -3.69 -2.82 -25.81
CA LEU A 54 -3.36 -3.63 -24.64
C LEU A 54 -3.11 -2.74 -23.41
N LEU A 55 -2.23 -1.74 -23.53
CA LEU A 55 -1.73 -0.97 -22.40
C LEU A 55 -2.69 0.14 -21.93
N TYR A 56 -3.45 0.75 -22.84
CA TYR A 56 -4.27 1.93 -22.53
C TYR A 56 -5.78 1.67 -22.49
N ILE A 57 -6.21 0.47 -22.93
CA ILE A 57 -7.63 0.08 -22.94
C ILE A 57 -7.83 -1.22 -22.15
N ALA A 58 -7.28 -2.34 -22.63
CA ALA A 58 -7.55 -3.65 -22.05
C ALA A 58 -7.02 -3.79 -20.61
N LEU A 59 -5.79 -3.32 -20.37
CA LEU A 59 -5.15 -3.36 -19.06
C LEU A 59 -5.89 -2.53 -17.99
N PRO A 60 -6.12 -1.21 -18.18
CA PRO A 60 -6.85 -0.44 -17.19
C PRO A 60 -8.29 -0.94 -17.02
N PHE A 61 -8.92 -1.46 -18.07
CA PHE A 61 -10.22 -2.15 -17.96
C PHE A 61 -10.15 -3.39 -17.06
N ALA A 62 -9.12 -4.23 -17.20
CA ALA A 62 -8.90 -5.40 -16.35
C ALA A 62 -8.71 -5.01 -14.87
N CYS A 63 -7.90 -3.98 -14.60
CA CYS A 63 -7.68 -3.50 -13.24
C CYS A 63 -8.95 -2.89 -12.62
N VAL A 64 -9.71 -2.12 -13.39
CA VAL A 64 -10.97 -1.50 -12.92
C VAL A 64 -12.04 -2.55 -12.63
N THR A 65 -12.19 -3.54 -13.51
CA THR A 65 -13.16 -4.65 -13.29
C THR A 65 -12.76 -5.51 -12.09
N ALA A 66 -11.47 -5.79 -11.88
CA ALA A 66 -10.96 -6.44 -10.67
C ALA A 66 -11.31 -5.64 -9.40
N ILE A 67 -11.03 -4.34 -9.38
CA ILE A 67 -11.38 -3.45 -8.26
C ILE A 67 -12.89 -3.49 -7.98
N LEU A 68 -13.72 -3.44 -9.01
CA LEU A 68 -15.17 -3.55 -8.85
C LEU A 68 -15.59 -4.90 -8.26
N VAL A 69 -15.08 -6.02 -8.77
CA VAL A 69 -15.39 -7.36 -8.22
C VAL A 69 -15.02 -7.44 -6.73
N LEU A 70 -13.92 -6.81 -6.33
CA LEU A 70 -13.46 -6.80 -4.94
C LEU A 70 -14.30 -5.88 -4.04
N LEU A 71 -14.72 -4.70 -4.52
CA LEU A 71 -15.41 -3.69 -3.70
C LEU A 71 -16.94 -3.80 -3.68
N LEU A 72 -17.55 -4.21 -4.80
CA LEU A 72 -19.02 -4.24 -4.95
C LEU A 72 -19.73 -5.06 -3.86
N PRO A 73 -19.24 -6.22 -3.41
CA PRO A 73 -19.91 -6.98 -2.36
C PRO A 73 -20.14 -6.17 -1.07
N GLY A 74 -19.11 -5.44 -0.62
CA GLY A 74 -19.22 -4.56 0.54
C GLY A 74 -20.10 -3.33 0.28
N ILE A 75 -19.99 -2.72 -0.90
CA ILE A 75 -20.83 -1.58 -1.31
C ILE A 75 -22.32 -1.97 -1.32
N PHE A 76 -22.66 -3.14 -1.87
CA PHE A 76 -24.04 -3.63 -1.90
C PHE A 76 -24.60 -3.89 -0.50
N LEU A 77 -23.79 -4.43 0.41
CA LEU A 77 -24.19 -4.63 1.80
C LEU A 77 -24.51 -3.29 2.50
N VAL A 78 -23.67 -2.28 2.32
CA VAL A 78 -23.88 -0.94 2.90
C VAL A 78 -25.10 -0.26 2.29
N LEU A 79 -25.29 -0.35 0.97
CA LEU A 79 -26.49 0.15 0.31
C LEU A 79 -27.75 -0.55 0.81
N ALA A 80 -27.70 -1.87 1.01
CA ALA A 80 -28.84 -2.64 1.50
C ALA A 80 -29.27 -2.24 2.92
N HIS A 81 -28.31 -1.78 3.74
CA HIS A 81 -28.59 -1.20 5.05
C HIS A 81 -29.37 0.13 4.95
N GLY A 82 -29.19 0.88 3.87
CA GLY A 82 -30.05 2.01 3.47
C GLY A 82 -29.91 3.27 4.34
N ARG A 83 -28.88 3.37 5.18
CA ARG A 83 -28.68 4.53 6.08
C ARG A 83 -27.85 5.66 5.49
N ASP A 84 -27.15 5.40 4.38
CA ASP A 84 -26.23 6.36 3.76
C ASP A 84 -26.80 6.87 2.44
N ASP A 85 -26.79 8.20 2.28
CA ASP A 85 -27.26 8.89 1.08
C ASP A 85 -26.15 9.56 0.28
N ARG A 86 -24.91 9.52 0.78
CA ARG A 86 -23.72 10.05 0.14
C ARG A 86 -22.85 8.94 -0.40
N LEU A 87 -22.48 9.04 -1.68
CA LEU A 87 -21.64 8.05 -2.37
C LEU A 87 -20.32 7.84 -1.63
N GLU A 88 -19.74 8.90 -1.10
CA GLU A 88 -18.45 8.88 -0.42
C GLU A 88 -18.50 7.99 0.83
N SER A 89 -19.54 8.16 1.67
CA SER A 89 -19.76 7.33 2.85
C SER A 89 -20.00 5.85 2.47
N VAL A 90 -20.77 5.62 1.41
CA VAL A 90 -21.04 4.27 0.90
C VAL A 90 -19.75 3.58 0.44
N VAL A 91 -18.87 4.27 -0.28
CA VAL A 91 -17.61 3.69 -0.77
C VAL A 91 -16.66 3.38 0.38
N ILE A 92 -16.49 4.27 1.35
CA ILE A 92 -15.58 4.05 2.49
C ILE A 92 -16.04 2.88 3.35
N LYS A 93 -17.34 2.85 3.70
CA LYS A 93 -17.93 1.74 4.45
C LYS A 93 -17.93 0.45 3.64
N GLY A 94 -18.19 0.56 2.34
CA GLY A 94 -18.20 -0.56 1.41
C GLY A 94 -16.83 -1.21 1.31
N PHE A 95 -15.76 -0.41 1.29
CA PHE A 95 -14.39 -0.91 1.36
C PHE A 95 -14.12 -1.69 2.65
N GLY A 96 -14.47 -1.13 3.82
CA GLY A 96 -14.33 -1.82 5.10
C GLY A 96 -15.15 -3.13 5.16
N ALA A 97 -16.39 -3.10 4.67
CA ALA A 97 -17.25 -4.28 4.59
C ALA A 97 -16.71 -5.34 3.62
N ALA A 98 -16.11 -4.92 2.50
CA ALA A 98 -15.51 -5.83 1.53
C ALA A 98 -14.29 -6.56 2.12
N LEU A 99 -13.42 -5.86 2.86
CA LEU A 99 -12.31 -6.47 3.59
C LEU A 99 -12.80 -7.58 4.54
N VAL A 100 -13.78 -7.27 5.37
CA VAL A 100 -14.37 -8.24 6.32
C VAL A 100 -15.02 -9.40 5.57
N LEU A 101 -15.79 -9.13 4.52
CA LEU A 101 -16.50 -10.16 3.78
C LEU A 101 -15.54 -11.13 3.10
N HIS A 102 -14.52 -10.64 2.39
CA HIS A 102 -13.52 -11.48 1.74
C HIS A 102 -12.67 -12.25 2.77
N PHE A 103 -12.35 -11.64 3.91
CA PHE A 103 -11.70 -12.34 5.01
C PHE A 103 -12.55 -13.52 5.50
N VAL A 104 -13.84 -13.30 5.78
CA VAL A 104 -14.76 -14.34 6.26
C VAL A 104 -14.98 -15.42 5.21
N THR A 105 -15.20 -15.08 3.94
CA THR A 105 -15.47 -16.06 2.89
C THR A 105 -14.25 -16.91 2.56
N THR A 106 -13.06 -16.31 2.48
CA THR A 106 -11.81 -17.06 2.24
C THR A 106 -11.41 -17.90 3.45
N THR A 107 -11.61 -17.40 4.68
CA THR A 107 -11.38 -18.20 5.90
C THR A 107 -12.35 -19.37 5.97
N GLY A 108 -13.64 -19.13 5.77
CA GLY A 108 -14.65 -20.19 5.75
C GLY A 108 -14.35 -21.26 4.68
N ALA A 109 -13.92 -20.85 3.48
CA ALA A 109 -13.53 -21.78 2.44
C ALA A 109 -12.32 -22.64 2.83
N LYS A 110 -11.29 -22.07 3.48
CA LYS A 110 -10.13 -22.84 3.98
C LYS A 110 -10.50 -23.84 5.08
N LEU A 111 -11.51 -23.52 5.89
CA LEU A 111 -11.98 -24.41 6.95
C LEU A 111 -12.84 -25.56 6.42
N LEU A 112 -13.46 -25.39 5.25
CA LEU A 112 -14.42 -26.34 4.69
C LEU A 112 -13.87 -27.15 3.50
N LEU A 113 -12.93 -26.60 2.74
CA LEU A 113 -12.37 -27.25 1.55
C LEU A 113 -10.98 -27.82 1.85
N PRO A 114 -10.68 -29.05 1.38
CA PRO A 114 -9.34 -29.59 1.49
C PRO A 114 -8.38 -28.86 0.53
N GLY A 115 -7.25 -28.38 1.07
CA GLY A 115 -6.17 -27.79 0.28
C GLY A 115 -6.23 -26.25 0.12
N PRO A 116 -5.26 -25.67 -0.61
CA PRO A 116 -5.14 -24.23 -0.74
C PRO A 116 -6.25 -23.60 -1.58
N ILE A 117 -6.56 -22.34 -1.30
CA ILE A 117 -7.43 -21.55 -2.18
C ILE A 117 -6.65 -21.18 -3.43
N GLY A 118 -7.03 -21.81 -4.54
CA GLY A 118 -6.57 -21.44 -5.87
C GLY A 118 -7.36 -20.27 -6.49
N PRO A 119 -6.85 -19.70 -7.59
CA PRO A 119 -7.47 -18.57 -8.30
C PRO A 119 -8.94 -18.78 -8.72
N ALA A 120 -9.30 -19.97 -9.20
CA ALA A 120 -10.66 -20.28 -9.63
C ALA A 120 -11.65 -20.27 -8.44
N THR A 121 -11.27 -20.92 -7.34
CA THR A 121 -12.04 -20.94 -6.09
C THR A 121 -12.22 -19.52 -5.55
N PHE A 122 -11.15 -18.72 -5.52
CA PHE A 122 -11.24 -17.33 -5.09
C PHE A 122 -12.23 -16.52 -5.95
N MET A 123 -12.18 -16.65 -7.28
CA MET A 123 -13.10 -15.95 -8.18
C MET A 123 -14.56 -16.35 -7.93
N VAL A 124 -14.83 -17.64 -7.69
CA VAL A 124 -16.17 -18.13 -7.35
C VAL A 124 -16.64 -17.53 -6.01
N LEU A 125 -15.77 -17.48 -5.00
CA LEU A 125 -16.09 -16.87 -3.71
C LEU A 125 -16.38 -15.37 -3.84
N ALA A 126 -15.55 -14.63 -4.57
CA ALA A 126 -15.72 -13.19 -4.78
C ALA A 126 -17.00 -12.87 -5.58
N ALA A 127 -17.24 -13.58 -6.69
CA ALA A 127 -18.45 -13.42 -7.49
C ALA A 127 -19.71 -13.86 -6.71
N GLY A 128 -19.63 -14.97 -5.97
CA GLY A 128 -20.70 -15.48 -5.12
C GLY A 128 -21.07 -14.50 -4.01
N ALA A 129 -20.08 -13.93 -3.32
CA ALA A 129 -20.28 -12.87 -2.34
C ALA A 129 -20.97 -11.63 -2.96
N GLY A 130 -20.56 -11.24 -4.17
CA GLY A 130 -21.21 -10.18 -4.95
C GLY A 130 -22.67 -10.50 -5.29
N LEU A 131 -22.96 -11.71 -5.75
CA LEU A 131 -24.33 -12.15 -6.09
C LEU A 131 -25.25 -12.18 -4.86
N VAL A 132 -24.76 -12.71 -3.73
CA VAL A 132 -25.52 -12.77 -2.48
C VAL A 132 -25.85 -11.37 -1.97
N THR A 133 -24.84 -10.50 -1.86
CA THR A 133 -25.02 -9.12 -1.37
C THR A 133 -25.87 -8.28 -2.32
N TRP A 134 -25.73 -8.46 -3.63
CA TRP A 134 -26.64 -7.89 -4.63
C TRP A 134 -28.07 -8.39 -4.46
N GLY A 135 -28.28 -9.70 -4.24
CA GLY A 135 -29.61 -10.27 -4.00
C GLY A 135 -30.29 -9.66 -2.78
N ILE A 136 -29.55 -9.46 -1.68
CA ILE A 136 -30.03 -8.76 -0.48
C ILE A 136 -30.44 -7.32 -0.81
N LEU A 137 -29.60 -6.57 -1.54
CA LEU A 137 -29.89 -5.21 -1.98
C LEU A 137 -31.12 -5.15 -2.89
N ALA A 138 -31.21 -6.04 -3.89
CA ALA A 138 -32.32 -6.10 -4.84
C ALA A 138 -33.64 -6.42 -4.12
N GLY A 139 -33.63 -7.37 -3.17
CA GLY A 139 -34.78 -7.68 -2.33
C GLY A 139 -35.24 -6.48 -1.49
N ARG A 140 -34.29 -5.75 -0.90
CA ARG A 140 -34.55 -4.51 -0.15
C ARG A 140 -35.14 -3.41 -1.04
N LEU A 141 -34.59 -3.18 -2.23
CA LEU A 141 -35.06 -2.15 -3.17
C LEU A 141 -36.47 -2.43 -3.71
N ARG A 142 -36.86 -3.71 -3.82
CA ARG A 142 -38.23 -4.10 -4.20
C ARG A 142 -39.24 -3.87 -3.07
N ARG A 143 -38.85 -4.11 -1.81
CA ARG A 143 -39.73 -3.97 -0.64
C ARG A 143 -39.86 -2.53 -0.15
N PHE A 144 -38.81 -1.73 -0.25
CA PHE A 144 -38.75 -0.38 0.33
C PHE A 144 -38.48 0.66 -0.74
N ALA A 145 -39.55 1.27 -1.27
CA ALA A 145 -39.48 2.26 -2.34
C ALA A 145 -38.78 3.57 -1.97
N THR A 146 -38.50 3.82 -0.69
CA THR A 146 -37.95 5.08 -0.15
C THR A 146 -36.46 5.04 0.18
N MET A 147 -35.73 3.99 -0.22
CA MET A 147 -34.29 3.93 0.01
C MET A 147 -33.57 5.12 -0.66
N ARG A 148 -32.78 5.85 0.14
CA ARG A 148 -31.95 6.95 -0.35
C ARG A 148 -30.88 6.38 -1.29
N TRP A 149 -30.70 7.02 -2.45
CA TRP A 149 -29.80 6.53 -3.49
C TRP A 149 -28.66 7.52 -3.72
N PRO A 150 -27.39 7.11 -3.53
CA PRO A 150 -26.26 8.03 -3.54
C PRO A 150 -25.92 8.61 -4.91
N LEU A 151 -26.51 8.09 -5.99
CA LEU A 151 -26.36 8.60 -7.36
C LEU A 151 -27.58 9.42 -7.82
N GLY A 152 -28.42 9.85 -6.88
CA GLY A 152 -29.62 10.64 -7.18
C GLY A 152 -29.30 12.00 -7.82
N ASP A 153 -28.19 12.64 -7.44
CA ASP A 153 -27.77 13.94 -7.95
C ASP A 153 -26.62 13.88 -8.97
N ALA A 154 -26.38 14.99 -9.67
CA ALA A 154 -25.32 15.09 -10.68
C ALA A 154 -23.91 15.00 -10.06
N THR A 155 -23.75 15.41 -8.80
CA THR A 155 -22.48 15.38 -8.08
C THR A 155 -22.05 13.95 -7.77
N GLY A 156 -22.97 13.11 -7.29
CA GLY A 156 -22.72 11.68 -7.05
C GLY A 156 -22.32 10.95 -8.33
N ARG A 157 -23.02 11.22 -9.46
CA ARG A 157 -22.66 10.65 -10.76
C ARG A 157 -21.28 11.09 -11.25
N ARG A 158 -20.96 12.38 -11.12
CA ARG A 158 -19.62 12.92 -11.45
C ARG A 158 -18.53 12.25 -10.62
N ARG A 159 -18.76 12.06 -9.31
CA ARG A 159 -17.77 11.46 -8.41
C ARG A 159 -17.60 9.97 -8.63
N LEU A 160 -18.68 9.26 -8.98
CA LEU A 160 -18.56 7.90 -9.47
C LEU A 160 -17.66 7.85 -10.71
N ALA A 161 -17.84 8.77 -11.67
CA ALA A 161 -16.96 8.84 -12.84
C ALA A 161 -15.50 9.08 -12.46
N TRP A 162 -15.22 9.97 -11.50
CA TRP A 162 -13.86 10.14 -10.95
C TRP A 162 -13.32 8.88 -10.28
N MET A 163 -14.11 8.21 -9.45
CA MET A 163 -13.70 6.96 -8.77
C MET A 163 -13.40 5.84 -9.76
N MET A 164 -13.98 5.86 -10.96
CA MET A 164 -13.65 4.96 -12.08
C MET A 164 -12.44 5.44 -12.89
N ALA A 165 -12.31 6.75 -13.09
CA ALA A 165 -11.23 7.35 -13.89
C ALA A 165 -9.88 7.34 -13.16
N ILE A 166 -9.85 7.55 -11.85
CA ILE A 166 -8.63 7.54 -11.03
C ILE A 166 -7.83 6.24 -11.21
N PRO A 167 -8.40 5.04 -10.99
CA PRO A 167 -7.66 3.79 -11.20
C PRO A 167 -7.26 3.59 -12.65
N TRP A 168 -8.11 3.98 -13.61
CA TRP A 168 -7.78 3.91 -15.05
C TRP A 168 -6.54 4.75 -15.38
N ILE A 169 -6.53 6.01 -14.97
CA ILE A 169 -5.44 6.96 -15.21
C ILE A 169 -4.17 6.48 -14.48
N ALA A 170 -4.28 6.03 -13.23
CA ALA A 170 -3.14 5.53 -12.47
C ALA A 170 -2.48 4.34 -13.15
N VAL A 171 -3.27 3.37 -13.64
CA VAL A 171 -2.74 2.22 -14.37
C VAL A 171 -2.02 2.66 -15.64
N VAL A 172 -2.64 3.53 -16.45
CA VAL A 172 -2.04 4.03 -17.70
C VAL A 172 -0.73 4.77 -17.46
N LEU A 173 -0.69 5.69 -16.50
CA LEU A 173 0.47 6.53 -16.25
C LEU A 173 1.62 5.77 -15.55
N LEU A 174 1.30 4.71 -14.82
CA LEU A 174 2.28 3.94 -14.05
C LEU A 174 2.52 2.54 -14.60
N VAL A 175 2.11 2.22 -15.84
CA VAL A 175 2.31 0.88 -16.44
C VAL A 175 3.73 0.37 -16.21
N PRO A 176 4.81 1.12 -16.54
CA PRO A 176 6.16 0.60 -16.39
C PRO A 176 6.52 0.30 -14.94
N THR A 177 6.14 1.18 -14.01
CA THR A 177 6.41 1.01 -12.58
C THR A 177 5.55 -0.10 -11.96
N ILE A 178 4.34 -0.34 -12.47
CA ILE A 178 3.46 -1.41 -11.96
C ILE A 178 3.91 -2.77 -12.49
N PHE A 179 4.23 -2.89 -13.78
CA PHE A 179 4.41 -4.18 -14.45
C PHE A 179 5.86 -4.57 -14.77
N TRP A 180 6.75 -3.59 -14.89
CA TRP A 180 8.10 -3.84 -15.39
C TRP A 180 9.20 -3.46 -14.38
N GLN A 181 8.96 -2.59 -13.42
CA GLN A 181 9.92 -2.35 -12.33
C GLN A 181 10.13 -3.63 -11.52
N ASP A 182 11.38 -3.97 -11.22
CA ASP A 182 11.67 -5.11 -10.35
C ASP A 182 11.22 -4.86 -8.91
N LEU A 183 10.89 -5.92 -8.17
CA LEU A 183 10.50 -5.81 -6.78
C LEU A 183 11.70 -5.47 -5.90
N SER A 184 11.49 -4.51 -4.99
CA SER A 184 12.34 -4.32 -3.82
C SER A 184 12.25 -5.52 -2.86
N ALA A 185 13.13 -5.58 -1.84
CA ALA A 185 13.04 -6.57 -0.77
C ALA A 185 11.67 -6.52 -0.06
N ASP A 186 11.20 -5.34 0.30
CA ASP A 186 9.89 -5.15 0.94
C ASP A 186 8.73 -5.47 0.00
N GLY A 187 8.90 -5.19 -1.30
CA GLY A 187 7.91 -5.54 -2.32
C GLY A 187 7.77 -7.04 -2.51
N PHE A 188 8.88 -7.76 -2.48
CA PHE A 188 8.91 -9.20 -2.47
C PHE A 188 8.33 -9.77 -1.17
N GLU A 189 8.69 -9.22 -0.01
CA GLU A 189 8.08 -9.60 1.28
C GLU A 189 6.55 -9.45 1.23
N ALA A 190 6.04 -8.32 0.73
CA ALA A 190 4.61 -8.11 0.55
C ALA A 190 3.97 -9.16 -0.38
N MET A 191 4.64 -9.54 -1.46
CA MET A 191 4.17 -10.61 -2.37
C MET A 191 4.00 -11.93 -1.63
N GLU A 192 5.00 -12.33 -0.86
CA GLU A 192 5.03 -13.62 -0.18
C GLU A 192 4.05 -13.69 0.99
N ILE A 193 3.93 -12.61 1.75
CA ILE A 193 2.91 -12.48 2.80
C ILE A 193 1.50 -12.59 2.20
N GLY A 194 1.24 -11.95 1.05
CA GLY A 194 -0.03 -12.09 0.33
C GLY A 194 -0.24 -13.48 -0.28
N ARG A 195 0.82 -14.10 -0.78
CA ARG A 195 0.78 -15.45 -1.36
C ARG A 195 0.52 -16.50 -0.28
N SER A 196 1.07 -16.32 0.92
CA SER A 196 0.89 -17.22 2.07
C SER A 196 -0.60 -17.47 2.36
N LEU A 197 -1.44 -16.45 2.16
CA LEU A 197 -2.88 -16.51 2.36
C LEU A 197 -3.59 -17.49 1.39
N SER A 198 -2.91 -18.10 0.42
CA SER A 198 -3.47 -19.26 -0.30
C SER A 198 -3.51 -20.51 0.57
N TRP A 199 -2.56 -20.67 1.49
CA TRP A 199 -2.44 -21.85 2.37
C TRP A 199 -2.88 -21.57 3.80
N THR A 200 -2.76 -20.32 4.28
CA THR A 200 -2.96 -19.97 5.70
C THR A 200 -4.09 -18.96 5.90
N VAL A 201 -4.75 -18.98 7.06
CA VAL A 201 -5.82 -18.00 7.40
C VAL A 201 -5.22 -16.62 7.68
N LEU A 202 -4.10 -16.61 8.38
CA LEU A 202 -3.33 -15.42 8.71
C LEU A 202 -2.14 -15.30 7.77
N PRO A 203 -1.71 -14.08 7.42
CA PRO A 203 -0.52 -13.87 6.60
C PRO A 203 0.71 -14.45 7.29
N ARG A 204 1.74 -14.88 6.54
CA ARG A 204 3.00 -15.49 7.03
C ARG A 204 4.14 -15.19 6.07
N PHE A 205 5.35 -14.98 6.59
CA PHE A 205 6.58 -15.03 5.80
C PHE A 205 7.34 -16.34 6.09
N LEU A 206 8.10 -16.80 5.10
CA LEU A 206 8.75 -18.11 5.10
C LEU A 206 10.15 -18.04 5.70
N THR A 207 10.23 -17.81 7.02
CA THR A 207 11.48 -17.99 7.80
C THR A 207 11.48 -19.35 8.52
N GLU A 208 12.60 -19.72 9.14
CA GLU A 208 12.69 -20.92 9.99
C GLU A 208 11.58 -21.00 11.04
N SER A 209 11.15 -19.84 11.58
CA SER A 209 10.06 -19.70 12.54
C SER A 209 8.66 -19.50 11.93
N GLY A 210 8.54 -19.29 10.60
CA GLY A 210 7.27 -19.30 9.86
C GLY A 210 6.29 -18.13 10.09
N LEU A 211 6.56 -17.16 10.99
CA LEU A 211 5.75 -15.96 11.22
C LEU A 211 6.52 -14.62 11.14
N VAL A 212 7.78 -14.61 10.68
CA VAL A 212 8.55 -13.37 10.58
C VAL A 212 7.87 -12.41 9.58
N GLY A 213 8.11 -11.10 9.71
CA GLY A 213 7.50 -10.10 8.82
C GLY A 213 6.09 -9.66 9.19
N LEU A 214 5.52 -10.15 10.30
CA LEU A 214 4.19 -9.73 10.79
C LEU A 214 4.26 -8.87 12.04
N GLY A 215 5.21 -7.94 12.11
CA GLY A 215 5.03 -6.80 12.98
C GLY A 215 3.64 -6.21 12.68
N ILE A 216 2.89 -5.86 13.73
CA ILE A 216 1.45 -5.52 13.65
C ILE A 216 1.07 -4.61 12.46
N GLY A 217 1.98 -3.83 11.89
CA GLY A 217 1.79 -2.94 10.74
C GLY A 217 1.87 -3.49 9.32
N MET A 218 1.59 -4.77 9.04
CA MET A 218 1.51 -5.28 7.65
C MET A 218 0.26 -6.13 7.36
N LEU A 219 -0.54 -6.44 8.39
CA LEU A 219 -1.59 -7.45 8.31
C LEU A 219 -2.71 -7.13 7.31
N PRO A 220 -3.34 -5.94 7.31
CA PRO A 220 -4.43 -5.62 6.41
C PRO A 220 -4.01 -5.57 4.94
N MET A 221 -2.76 -5.21 4.66
CA MET A 221 -2.25 -5.09 3.29
C MET A 221 -2.02 -6.44 2.61
N ALA A 222 -1.74 -7.49 3.39
CA ALA A 222 -1.64 -8.84 2.88
C ALA A 222 -2.89 -9.27 2.10
N TYR A 223 -4.08 -8.83 2.51
CA TYR A 223 -5.34 -9.23 1.90
C TYR A 223 -5.54 -8.64 0.50
N PRO A 224 -5.45 -7.31 0.27
CA PRO A 224 -5.45 -6.77 -1.09
C PRO A 224 -4.38 -7.37 -2.00
N VAL A 225 -3.15 -7.61 -1.49
CA VAL A 225 -2.10 -8.28 -2.27
C VAL A 225 -2.56 -9.68 -2.67
N HIS A 226 -3.02 -10.48 -1.70
CA HIS A 226 -3.57 -11.82 -1.95
C HIS A 226 -4.69 -11.80 -3.00
N TRP A 227 -5.62 -10.85 -2.92
CA TRP A 227 -6.71 -10.73 -3.88
C TRP A 227 -6.19 -10.53 -5.30
N PHE A 228 -5.23 -9.64 -5.51
CA PHE A 228 -4.66 -9.43 -6.83
C PHE A 228 -3.79 -10.61 -7.28
N ILE A 229 -3.11 -11.31 -6.39
CA ILE A 229 -2.42 -12.57 -6.72
C ILE A 229 -3.44 -13.62 -7.20
N MET A 230 -4.58 -13.75 -6.54
CA MET A 230 -5.61 -14.70 -6.94
C MET A 230 -6.26 -14.32 -8.28
N LEU A 231 -6.38 -13.04 -8.59
CA LEU A 231 -6.99 -12.58 -9.84
C LEU A 231 -6.01 -12.61 -11.02
N PHE A 232 -4.77 -12.16 -10.83
CA PHE A 232 -3.80 -11.91 -11.91
C PHE A 232 -2.54 -12.79 -11.86
N GLY A 233 -2.37 -13.59 -10.81
CA GLY A 233 -1.17 -14.38 -10.57
C GLY A 233 -0.13 -13.65 -9.72
N PRO A 234 0.92 -14.36 -9.25
CA PRO A 234 2.02 -13.78 -8.47
C PRO A 234 2.95 -12.99 -9.39
N ILE A 235 2.46 -11.86 -9.87
CA ILE A 235 3.21 -10.90 -10.70
C ILE A 235 3.49 -9.63 -9.90
N GLU A 236 4.49 -8.85 -10.28
CA GLU A 236 4.88 -7.64 -9.52
C GLU A 236 3.70 -6.67 -9.34
N ALA A 237 2.87 -6.55 -10.38
CA ALA A 237 1.67 -5.74 -10.35
C ALA A 237 0.71 -6.11 -9.21
N ALA A 238 0.63 -7.38 -8.80
CA ALA A 238 -0.28 -7.81 -7.74
C ALA A 238 0.04 -7.17 -6.37
N THR A 239 1.31 -6.81 -6.13
CA THR A 239 1.72 -6.09 -4.92
C THR A 239 1.54 -4.57 -5.00
N ARG A 240 1.46 -4.02 -6.23
CA ARG A 240 1.39 -2.58 -6.48
C ARG A 240 -0.04 -2.09 -6.75
N LEU A 241 -0.91 -2.94 -7.28
CA LEU A 241 -2.33 -2.64 -7.51
C LEU A 241 -3.15 -2.33 -6.25
N PRO A 242 -2.80 -2.78 -5.03
CA PRO A 242 -3.42 -2.28 -3.80
C PRO A 242 -3.35 -0.76 -3.64
N LEU A 243 -2.30 -0.08 -4.13
CA LEU A 243 -2.26 1.37 -4.19
C LEU A 243 -3.40 1.89 -5.07
N VAL A 244 -3.53 1.36 -6.29
CA VAL A 244 -4.54 1.75 -7.29
C VAL A 244 -5.96 1.51 -6.75
N LEU A 245 -6.18 0.43 -6.00
CA LEU A 245 -7.43 0.15 -5.29
C LEU A 245 -7.74 1.21 -4.22
N CYS A 246 -6.73 1.64 -3.46
CA CYS A 246 -6.92 2.58 -2.36
C CYS A 246 -7.16 4.02 -2.84
N LEU A 247 -6.62 4.44 -3.99
CA LEU A 247 -6.78 5.81 -4.50
C LEU A 247 -8.24 6.31 -4.62
N PRO A 248 -9.18 5.58 -5.27
CA PRO A 248 -10.58 6.02 -5.33
C PRO A 248 -11.27 6.00 -3.96
N VAL A 249 -10.84 5.13 -3.04
CA VAL A 249 -11.37 5.08 -1.66
C VAL A 249 -10.83 6.25 -0.83
N LEU A 250 -9.55 6.60 -0.97
CA LEU A 250 -8.94 7.78 -0.36
C LEU A 250 -9.60 9.07 -0.85
N PHE A 251 -9.86 9.15 -2.17
CA PHE A 251 -10.64 10.24 -2.75
C PHE A 251 -12.03 10.35 -2.09
N ALA A 252 -12.75 9.23 -1.95
CA ALA A 252 -14.02 9.19 -1.23
C ALA A 252 -13.87 9.65 0.24
N ALA A 253 -12.85 9.16 0.95
CA ALA A 253 -12.57 9.49 2.35
C ALA A 253 -12.33 10.98 2.55
N LEU A 254 -11.49 11.58 1.69
CA LEU A 254 -11.23 13.01 1.69
C LEU A 254 -12.50 13.81 1.43
N LEU A 255 -13.27 13.47 0.39
CA LEU A 255 -14.51 14.18 0.07
C LEU A 255 -15.55 14.08 1.19
N ALA A 256 -15.70 12.89 1.80
CA ALA A 256 -16.59 12.70 2.94
C ALA A 256 -16.19 13.60 4.12
N LEU A 257 -14.91 13.66 4.45
CA LEU A 257 -14.38 14.47 5.54
C LEU A 257 -14.43 15.98 5.23
N ILE A 258 -14.12 16.38 4.00
CA ILE A 258 -14.13 17.78 3.54
C ILE A 258 -15.56 18.34 3.57
N GLU A 259 -16.55 17.57 3.13
CA GLU A 259 -17.93 18.06 2.96
C GLU A 259 -18.84 17.79 4.16
N PHE A 260 -18.34 17.11 5.20
CA PHE A 260 -19.14 16.83 6.37
C PHE A 260 -19.49 18.14 7.09
N ARG A 261 -20.80 18.43 7.20
CA ARG A 261 -21.37 19.67 7.77
C ARG A 261 -20.92 20.97 7.07
N SER A 262 -20.38 20.86 5.85
CA SER A 262 -20.02 22.03 5.06
C SER A 262 -21.26 22.63 4.39
N PRO A 263 -21.33 23.95 4.19
CA PRO A 263 -22.54 24.61 3.70
C PRO A 263 -22.77 24.38 2.18
N ARG A 264 -21.75 23.95 1.45
CA ARG A 264 -21.84 23.51 0.05
C ARG A 264 -20.94 22.31 -0.20
N ARG A 265 -21.14 21.67 -1.34
CA ARG A 265 -20.24 20.63 -1.89
C ARG A 265 -19.20 21.26 -2.82
N LEU A 266 -18.12 20.52 -3.06
CA LEU A 266 -17.09 20.87 -4.02
C LEU A 266 -17.65 20.86 -5.46
N GLY A 267 -17.23 21.85 -6.23
CA GLY A 267 -17.49 21.96 -7.66
C GLY A 267 -16.60 21.03 -8.49
N ARG A 268 -16.77 21.10 -9.82
CA ARG A 268 -16.00 20.26 -10.76
C ARG A 268 -14.50 20.52 -10.68
N LEU A 269 -14.10 21.80 -10.75
CA LEU A 269 -12.71 22.21 -10.67
C LEU A 269 -12.07 21.79 -9.34
N GLU A 270 -12.81 21.94 -8.24
CA GLU A 270 -12.33 21.63 -6.90
C GLU A 270 -12.12 20.12 -6.72
N ASP A 271 -13.03 19.28 -7.23
CA ASP A 271 -12.82 17.82 -7.30
C ASP A 271 -11.54 17.49 -8.10
N THR A 272 -11.33 18.14 -9.26
CA THR A 272 -10.11 17.94 -10.08
C THR A 272 -8.83 18.30 -9.33
N VAL A 273 -8.83 19.37 -8.53
CA VAL A 273 -7.66 19.77 -7.75
C VAL A 273 -7.38 18.78 -6.60
N VAL A 274 -8.40 18.16 -6.02
CA VAL A 274 -8.19 17.04 -5.08
C VAL A 274 -7.54 15.86 -5.78
N VAL A 275 -7.96 15.52 -7.00
CA VAL A 275 -7.33 14.46 -7.82
C VAL A 275 -5.87 14.82 -8.15
N LEU A 276 -5.59 16.08 -8.48
CA LEU A 276 -4.22 16.56 -8.70
C LEU A 276 -3.35 16.37 -7.44
N ALA A 277 -3.85 16.71 -6.26
CA ALA A 277 -3.13 16.50 -5.01
C ALA A 277 -2.85 14.99 -4.74
N LEU A 278 -3.80 14.11 -5.06
CA LEU A 278 -3.57 12.66 -5.00
C LEU A 278 -2.51 12.20 -6.01
N ALA A 279 -2.44 12.82 -7.20
CA ALA A 279 -1.38 12.53 -8.16
C ALA A 279 0.01 12.94 -7.65
N VAL A 280 0.12 14.12 -6.99
CA VAL A 280 1.36 14.55 -6.33
C VAL A 280 1.77 13.57 -5.23
N PHE A 281 0.82 13.13 -4.40
CA PHE A 281 1.04 12.10 -3.39
C PHE A 281 1.57 10.79 -4.01
N VAL A 282 0.96 10.31 -5.09
CA VAL A 282 1.39 9.08 -5.78
C VAL A 282 2.79 9.24 -6.39
N LEU A 283 3.11 10.39 -6.98
CA LEU A 283 4.48 10.63 -7.48
C LEU A 283 5.51 10.65 -6.36
N THR A 284 5.21 11.36 -5.28
CA THR A 284 6.09 11.46 -4.10
C THR A 284 6.36 10.07 -3.53
N MET A 285 5.31 9.30 -3.27
CA MET A 285 5.44 7.98 -2.67
C MET A 285 6.03 6.96 -3.64
N GLY A 286 5.58 6.95 -4.89
CA GLY A 286 5.96 5.94 -5.88
C GLY A 286 7.38 6.07 -6.43
N TYR A 287 7.93 7.28 -6.42
CA TYR A 287 9.26 7.52 -6.97
C TYR A 287 10.30 7.99 -5.94
N SER A 288 9.91 8.29 -4.71
CA SER A 288 10.84 8.79 -3.69
C SER A 288 10.76 8.10 -2.33
N ALA A 289 9.63 7.49 -1.96
CA ALA A 289 9.54 6.74 -0.71
C ALA A 289 10.00 5.28 -0.90
N SER A 290 10.91 4.82 -0.05
CA SER A 290 11.38 3.43 -0.09
C SER A 290 11.99 2.99 1.22
N TYR A 291 11.94 1.70 1.49
CA TYR A 291 12.77 1.02 2.49
C TYR A 291 14.06 0.47 1.90
N ASN A 292 14.16 0.36 0.57
CA ASN A 292 15.43 0.11 -0.11
C ASN A 292 16.28 1.39 -0.12
N SER A 293 17.60 1.26 -0.16
CA SER A 293 18.55 2.40 -0.13
C SER A 293 18.69 3.13 -1.47
N TYR A 294 18.25 2.54 -2.58
CA TYR A 294 18.63 2.95 -3.92
C TYR A 294 17.43 3.37 -4.78
N PHE A 295 16.37 2.56 -4.83
CA PHE A 295 15.19 2.86 -5.65
C PHE A 295 13.89 2.86 -4.85
N ALA A 296 12.81 3.40 -5.42
CA ALA A 296 11.47 3.42 -4.82
C ALA A 296 10.55 2.39 -5.48
N ASP A 297 9.77 1.69 -4.68
CA ASP A 297 8.83 0.66 -5.13
C ASP A 297 7.40 0.99 -4.68
N LEU A 298 6.45 0.88 -5.61
CA LEU A 298 5.03 1.15 -5.34
C LEU A 298 4.42 0.14 -4.36
N SER A 299 5.00 -1.05 -4.26
CA SER A 299 4.52 -2.14 -3.40
C SER A 299 4.64 -1.76 -1.91
N SER A 300 5.80 -1.27 -1.50
CA SER A 300 6.09 -0.80 -0.14
C SER A 300 7.14 0.31 -0.18
N PRO A 301 6.92 1.45 0.51
CA PRO A 301 5.82 1.72 1.44
C PRO A 301 4.52 2.23 0.79
N ALA A 302 4.53 2.61 -0.50
CA ALA A 302 3.45 3.42 -1.07
C ALA A 302 2.04 2.78 -0.96
N ALA A 303 1.87 1.52 -1.35
CA ALA A 303 0.57 0.85 -1.24
C ALA A 303 0.11 0.69 0.22
N PHE A 304 1.03 0.39 1.14
CA PHE A 304 0.74 0.24 2.56
C PHE A 304 0.28 1.54 3.20
N GLU A 305 0.97 2.63 2.88
CA GLU A 305 0.60 3.95 3.38
C GLU A 305 -0.70 4.45 2.77
N ALA A 306 -1.00 4.14 1.51
CA ALA A 306 -2.27 4.49 0.90
C ALA A 306 -3.47 3.84 1.61
N LEU A 307 -3.36 2.56 2.01
CA LEU A 307 -4.37 1.92 2.85
C LEU A 307 -4.46 2.60 4.21
N THR A 308 -3.32 2.75 4.88
CA THR A 308 -3.21 3.30 6.23
C THR A 308 -3.84 4.68 6.32
N ILE A 309 -3.50 5.60 5.40
CA ILE A 309 -4.05 6.96 5.40
C ILE A 309 -5.53 6.96 5.02
N THR A 310 -5.98 6.06 4.16
CA THR A 310 -7.40 5.90 3.83
C THR A 310 -8.22 5.58 5.07
N VAL A 311 -7.77 4.61 5.87
CA VAL A 311 -8.47 4.19 7.09
C VAL A 311 -8.33 5.21 8.22
N MET A 312 -7.20 5.94 8.31
CA MET A 312 -7.04 7.09 9.21
C MET A 312 -8.04 8.21 8.87
N VAL A 313 -8.13 8.65 7.61
CA VAL A 313 -9.07 9.68 7.16
C VAL A 313 -10.52 9.23 7.38
N ALA A 314 -10.82 7.96 7.10
CA ALA A 314 -12.12 7.37 7.36
C ALA A 314 -12.48 7.39 8.85
N SER A 315 -11.54 7.03 9.74
CA SER A 315 -11.74 7.07 11.18
C SER A 315 -12.05 8.50 11.65
N ALA A 316 -11.34 9.51 11.13
CA ALA A 316 -11.62 10.91 11.43
C ALA A 316 -13.04 11.32 11.02
N TYR A 317 -13.47 10.90 9.82
CA TYR A 317 -14.84 11.09 9.35
C TYR A 317 -15.87 10.39 10.24
N PHE A 318 -15.65 9.14 10.65
CA PHE A 318 -16.59 8.37 11.47
C PHE A 318 -16.70 8.89 12.92
N LEU A 319 -15.61 9.40 13.48
CA LEU A 319 -15.66 10.08 14.78
C LEU A 319 -16.53 11.34 14.69
N TRP A 320 -16.32 12.17 13.67
CA TRP A 320 -17.10 13.40 13.50
C TRP A 320 -18.57 13.15 13.14
N SER A 321 -18.83 12.15 12.31
CA SER A 321 -20.17 11.72 11.89
C SER A 321 -20.88 10.80 12.89
N GLU A 322 -20.29 10.58 14.06
CA GLU A 322 -20.94 9.93 15.20
C GLU A 322 -21.28 8.45 14.94
N GLN A 323 -20.40 7.75 14.23
CA GLN A 323 -20.56 6.35 13.84
C GLN A 323 -19.56 5.46 14.60
N PRO A 324 -19.86 5.06 15.85
CA PRO A 324 -18.87 4.52 16.77
C PRO A 324 -18.23 3.21 16.28
N TRP A 325 -19.03 2.29 15.73
CA TRP A 325 -18.52 1.00 15.23
C TRP A 325 -17.61 1.17 14.02
N TRP A 326 -17.96 2.07 13.11
CA TRP A 326 -17.13 2.39 11.95
C TRP A 326 -15.84 3.12 12.36
N PHE A 327 -15.90 3.98 13.38
CA PHE A 327 -14.71 4.62 13.96
C PHE A 327 -13.76 3.58 14.57
N VAL A 328 -14.25 2.74 15.48
CA VAL A 328 -13.42 1.71 16.15
C VAL A 328 -12.85 0.75 15.11
N GLY A 329 -13.66 0.26 14.16
CA GLY A 329 -13.18 -0.63 13.11
C GLY A 329 -12.09 0.00 12.24
N ALA A 330 -12.28 1.24 11.78
CA ALA A 330 -11.27 1.94 10.98
C ALA A 330 -9.99 2.27 11.76
N ALA A 331 -10.09 2.59 13.05
CA ALA A 331 -8.95 2.86 13.92
C ALA A 331 -8.19 1.58 14.30
N VAL A 332 -8.87 0.46 14.53
CA VAL A 332 -8.24 -0.86 14.67
C VAL A 332 -7.51 -1.24 13.39
N LEU A 333 -8.17 -1.05 12.24
CA LEU A 333 -7.57 -1.33 10.95
C LEU A 333 -6.36 -0.44 10.64
N SER A 334 -6.35 0.84 11.07
CA SER A 334 -5.21 1.72 10.87
C SER A 334 -3.98 1.29 11.68
N TYR A 335 -4.18 0.83 12.92
CA TYR A 335 -3.11 0.28 13.75
C TYR A 335 -2.54 -1.03 13.19
N LEU A 336 -3.43 -1.93 12.76
CA LEU A 336 -3.04 -3.15 12.05
C LEU A 336 -2.35 -2.82 10.71
N ALA A 337 -2.67 -1.70 10.08
CA ALA A 337 -2.01 -1.29 8.85
C ALA A 337 -0.63 -0.68 9.12
N ARG A 338 -0.46 0.07 10.22
CA ARG A 338 0.82 0.59 10.75
C ARG A 338 0.68 0.93 12.23
N PRO A 339 1.71 0.73 13.08
CA PRO A 339 1.69 1.17 14.48
C PRO A 339 1.45 2.68 14.62
N THR A 340 1.87 3.48 13.64
CA THR A 340 1.63 4.93 13.61
C THR A 340 0.15 5.31 13.47
N GLY A 341 -0.72 4.36 13.11
CA GLY A 341 -2.17 4.43 13.24
C GLY A 341 -2.62 4.85 14.63
N LEU A 342 -2.03 4.27 15.68
CA LEU A 342 -2.31 4.62 17.07
C LEU A 342 -1.93 6.08 17.36
N LEU A 343 -0.73 6.50 16.96
CA LEU A 343 -0.26 7.88 17.15
C LEU A 343 -1.23 8.88 16.50
N PHE A 344 -1.65 8.64 15.26
CA PHE A 344 -2.61 9.48 14.57
C PHE A 344 -3.92 9.61 15.36
N ILE A 345 -4.51 8.49 15.80
CA ILE A 345 -5.79 8.49 16.52
C ILE A 345 -5.67 9.24 17.85
N LEU A 346 -4.56 9.05 18.60
CA LEU A 346 -4.34 9.77 19.86
C LEU A 346 -4.21 11.27 19.65
N LEU A 347 -3.39 11.71 18.69
CA LEU A 347 -3.21 13.12 18.37
C LEU A 347 -4.52 13.75 17.87
N PHE A 348 -5.22 13.06 16.98
CA PHE A 348 -6.50 13.53 16.45
C PHE A 348 -7.57 13.63 17.55
N ALA A 349 -7.67 12.61 18.42
CA ALA A 349 -8.57 12.63 19.56
C ALA A 349 -8.25 13.76 20.55
N ALA A 350 -6.96 14.02 20.83
CA ALA A 350 -6.53 15.16 21.63
C ALA A 350 -6.99 16.48 20.97
N GLY A 351 -6.79 16.63 19.66
CA GLY A 351 -7.31 17.77 18.91
C GLY A 351 -8.83 17.95 19.05
N VAL A 352 -9.61 16.87 18.93
CA VAL A 352 -11.07 16.90 19.14
C VAL A 352 -11.40 17.26 20.60
N PHE A 353 -10.68 16.71 21.58
CA PHE A 353 -10.89 16.98 23.00
C PHE A 353 -10.72 18.47 23.34
N PHE A 354 -9.71 19.12 22.77
CA PHE A 354 -9.46 20.55 23.01
C PHE A 354 -10.42 21.46 22.23
N VAL A 355 -10.77 21.10 21.00
CA VAL A 355 -11.53 21.99 20.09
C VAL A 355 -13.05 21.82 20.20
N ALA A 356 -13.53 20.69 20.70
CA ALA A 356 -14.96 20.37 20.85
C ALA A 356 -15.29 19.88 22.27
N PRO A 357 -15.38 20.78 23.26
CA PRO A 357 -15.66 20.44 24.67
C PRO A 357 -16.91 19.58 24.84
N GLU A 358 -17.95 19.83 24.04
CA GLU A 358 -19.22 19.07 24.06
C GLU A 358 -19.06 17.60 23.67
N ARG A 359 -17.95 17.22 23.04
CA ARG A 359 -17.67 15.85 22.58
C ARG A 359 -16.69 15.09 23.47
N ARG A 360 -16.05 15.74 24.45
CA ARG A 360 -14.94 15.18 25.24
C ARG A 360 -15.22 13.79 25.80
N ARG A 361 -16.32 13.62 26.54
CA ARG A 361 -16.67 12.34 27.17
C ARG A 361 -16.80 11.21 26.15
N ARG A 362 -17.45 11.49 25.02
CA ARG A 362 -17.64 10.50 23.95
C ARG A 362 -16.34 10.18 23.24
N THR A 363 -15.52 11.19 22.93
CA THR A 363 -14.20 11.00 22.32
C THR A 363 -13.32 10.14 23.21
N VAL A 364 -13.24 10.47 24.51
CA VAL A 364 -12.48 9.68 25.50
C VAL A 364 -12.96 8.24 25.54
N PHE A 365 -14.27 8.01 25.62
CA PHE A 365 -14.84 6.65 25.61
C PHE A 365 -14.47 5.86 24.35
N LEU A 366 -14.62 6.45 23.17
CA LEU A 366 -14.33 5.75 21.91
C LEU A 366 -12.83 5.49 21.71
N VAL A 367 -11.99 6.42 22.15
CA VAL A 367 -10.53 6.24 22.11
C VAL A 367 -10.11 5.16 23.11
N ALA A 368 -10.65 5.17 24.33
CA ALA A 368 -10.40 4.13 25.31
C ALA A 368 -10.85 2.75 24.80
N ALA A 369 -12.02 2.66 24.16
CA ALA A 369 -12.48 1.42 23.53
C ALA A 369 -11.54 0.96 22.40
N THR A 370 -11.04 1.89 21.59
CA THR A 370 -10.09 1.58 20.51
C THR A 370 -8.75 1.09 21.08
N VAL A 371 -8.21 1.78 22.09
CA VAL A 371 -6.99 1.38 22.81
C VAL A 371 -7.15 0.02 23.49
N GLY A 372 -8.29 -0.23 24.11
CA GLY A 372 -8.62 -1.55 24.68
C GLY A 372 -8.62 -2.65 23.61
N MET A 373 -9.24 -2.39 22.46
CA MET A 373 -9.22 -3.34 21.33
C MET A 373 -7.81 -3.56 20.78
N TRP A 374 -6.97 -2.53 20.70
CA TRP A 374 -5.56 -2.70 20.32
C TRP A 374 -4.79 -3.51 21.35
N GLY A 375 -5.01 -3.29 22.64
CA GLY A 375 -4.41 -4.09 23.71
C GLY A 375 -4.79 -5.57 23.58
N ILE A 376 -6.06 -5.87 23.29
CA ILE A 376 -6.52 -7.24 23.02
C ILE A 376 -5.81 -7.83 21.81
N VAL A 377 -5.74 -7.09 20.69
CA VAL A 377 -5.07 -7.53 19.47
C VAL A 377 -3.59 -7.76 19.70
N TYR A 378 -2.91 -6.84 20.40
CA TYR A 378 -1.50 -6.96 20.76
C TYR A 378 -1.24 -8.20 21.61
N VAL A 379 -2.03 -8.42 22.67
CA VAL A 379 -1.89 -9.63 23.52
C VAL A 379 -2.15 -10.90 22.70
N ALA A 380 -3.19 -10.92 21.87
CA ALA A 380 -3.50 -12.07 21.04
C ALA A 380 -2.39 -12.37 20.01
N TRP A 381 -1.81 -11.33 19.41
CA TRP A 381 -0.89 -11.45 18.29
C TRP A 381 0.58 -11.59 18.70
N GLU A 382 1.05 -10.75 19.62
CA GLU A 382 2.47 -10.64 20.00
C GLU A 382 2.82 -11.53 21.20
N ILE A 383 1.84 -11.90 22.02
CA ILE A 383 2.08 -12.69 23.24
C ILE A 383 1.53 -14.11 23.06
N LEU A 384 0.23 -14.24 22.79
CA LEU A 384 -0.42 -15.56 22.77
C LEU A 384 -0.02 -16.38 21.55
N LEU A 385 -0.06 -15.80 20.34
CA LEU A 385 0.24 -16.56 19.11
C LEU A 385 1.65 -17.17 19.11
N PRO A 386 2.74 -16.46 19.44
CA PRO A 386 4.08 -17.03 19.57
C PRO A 386 4.14 -18.18 20.57
N SER A 387 3.57 -17.98 21.75
CA SER A 387 3.58 -18.98 22.83
C SER A 387 2.86 -20.28 22.46
N LEU A 388 1.95 -20.21 21.49
CA LEU A 388 1.15 -21.35 21.04
C LEU A 388 1.70 -22.00 19.76
N THR A 389 2.64 -21.37 19.06
CA THR A 389 3.06 -21.79 17.71
C THR A 389 4.57 -21.90 17.52
N ASP A 390 5.37 -21.75 18.59
CA ASP A 390 6.85 -21.71 18.55
C ASP A 390 7.39 -20.78 17.45
N SER A 391 6.65 -19.70 17.20
CA SER A 391 6.92 -18.77 16.11
C SER A 391 7.38 -17.44 16.67
N GLU A 392 8.45 -16.88 16.11
CA GLU A 392 8.93 -15.55 16.46
C GLU A 392 8.19 -14.48 15.65
N VAL A 393 7.71 -13.43 16.33
CA VAL A 393 7.14 -12.25 15.66
C VAL A 393 8.28 -11.29 15.32
N GLY A 394 8.44 -10.99 14.04
CA GLY A 394 9.44 -10.03 13.55
C GLY A 394 9.06 -8.58 13.84
N TYR A 395 10.06 -7.72 14.04
CA TYR A 395 9.93 -6.26 14.31
C TYR A 395 9.15 -5.91 15.59
N THR A 396 9.76 -6.13 16.74
CA THR A 396 9.21 -5.73 18.04
C THR A 396 9.15 -4.21 18.20
N ALA A 397 8.19 -3.72 18.99
CA ALA A 397 8.03 -2.30 19.30
C ALA A 397 9.30 -1.65 19.90
N SER A 398 10.19 -2.44 20.53
CA SER A 398 11.46 -1.95 21.08
C SER A 398 12.38 -1.34 20.00
N SER A 399 12.40 -1.92 18.79
CA SER A 399 13.19 -1.40 17.67
C SER A 399 12.76 0.00 17.21
N ILE A 400 11.48 0.37 17.43
CA ILE A 400 10.95 1.71 17.14
C ILE A 400 11.39 2.69 18.24
N ILE A 401 11.28 2.28 19.51
CA ILE A 401 11.65 3.11 20.67
C ILE A 401 13.14 3.48 20.61
N GLU A 402 14.01 2.52 20.25
CA GLU A 402 15.45 2.77 20.11
C GLU A 402 15.78 3.88 19.10
N ARG A 403 14.97 4.07 18.06
CA ARG A 403 15.17 5.15 17.08
C ARG A 403 14.88 6.53 17.68
N PHE A 404 13.99 6.63 18.66
CA PHE A 404 13.68 7.88 19.35
C PHE A 404 14.76 8.30 20.36
N HIS A 405 15.78 7.47 20.61
CA HIS A 405 16.94 7.88 21.41
C HIS A 405 17.81 8.92 20.71
N TYR A 406 17.85 8.89 19.37
CA TYR A 406 18.69 9.76 18.58
C TYR A 406 17.83 10.88 17.98
N LEU A 407 18.14 12.13 18.31
CA LEU A 407 17.40 13.29 17.85
C LEU A 407 18.23 14.15 16.90
N ARG A 408 17.56 14.75 15.92
CA ARG A 408 18.10 15.73 14.97
C ARG A 408 17.08 16.86 14.79
N LEU A 409 17.50 18.10 15.05
CA LEU A 409 16.60 19.27 15.03
C LEU A 409 16.89 20.25 13.88
N ASP A 410 18.03 20.08 13.21
CA ASP A 410 18.59 20.99 12.20
C ASP A 410 18.20 20.64 10.76
N ASP A 411 17.47 19.54 10.55
CA ASP A 411 17.05 19.07 9.23
C ASP A 411 15.79 19.79 8.72
N TRP A 412 15.96 21.06 8.35
CA TRP A 412 14.89 21.90 7.79
C TRP A 412 14.31 21.37 6.48
N HIS A 413 15.02 20.48 5.78
CA HIS A 413 14.54 19.86 4.54
C HIS A 413 13.22 19.12 4.75
N ARG A 414 13.00 18.55 5.94
CA ARG A 414 11.77 17.83 6.32
C ARG A 414 10.51 18.67 6.24
N VAL A 415 10.61 19.99 6.30
CA VAL A 415 9.46 20.90 6.10
C VAL A 415 8.86 20.72 4.70
N LEU A 416 9.70 20.41 3.70
CA LEU A 416 9.27 20.18 2.32
C LEU A 416 8.38 18.93 2.20
N TYR A 417 8.54 17.95 3.10
CA TYR A 417 7.71 16.73 3.14
C TYR A 417 6.27 17.00 3.55
N VAL A 418 6.00 18.15 4.17
CA VAL A 418 4.63 18.63 4.46
C VAL A 418 4.14 19.56 3.36
N VAL A 419 5.01 20.47 2.91
CA VAL A 419 4.62 21.58 2.04
C VAL A 419 4.27 21.10 0.65
N VAL A 420 5.07 20.22 0.05
CA VAL A 420 4.94 19.90 -1.37
C VAL A 420 3.93 18.78 -1.65
N PRO A 421 3.96 17.62 -0.96
CA PRO A 421 3.16 16.47 -1.39
C PRO A 421 1.64 16.67 -1.33
N GLY A 422 1.14 17.51 -0.42
CA GLY A 422 -0.28 17.87 -0.30
C GLY A 422 -0.71 19.03 -1.21
N GLY A 423 0.23 19.63 -1.95
CA GLY A 423 0.08 20.93 -2.59
C GLY A 423 0.52 22.06 -1.66
N ILE A 424 1.36 22.97 -2.19
CA ILE A 424 2.01 24.07 -1.43
C ILE A 424 0.98 24.87 -0.62
N VAL A 425 -0.14 25.23 -1.23
CA VAL A 425 -1.17 26.07 -0.60
C VAL A 425 -1.89 25.34 0.55
N PRO A 426 -2.35 24.09 0.40
CA PRO A 426 -2.89 23.32 1.53
C PRO A 426 -2.06 23.31 2.81
N ALA A 427 -0.74 23.17 2.71
CA ALA A 427 0.15 23.18 3.87
C ALA A 427 0.21 24.54 4.58
N LEU A 428 0.31 25.64 3.82
CA LEU A 428 0.35 27.00 4.37
C LEU A 428 -0.90 27.35 5.19
N VAL A 429 -2.04 26.78 4.80
CA VAL A 429 -3.34 27.04 5.44
C VAL A 429 -3.48 26.37 6.82
N LEU A 430 -2.56 25.48 7.21
CA LEU A 430 -2.46 25.00 8.60
C LEU A 430 -2.26 26.15 9.59
N ALA A 431 -1.57 27.24 9.19
CA ALA A 431 -1.38 28.43 10.01
C ALA A 431 -2.63 29.33 10.11
N ALA A 432 -3.61 29.15 9.21
CA ALA A 432 -4.83 29.98 9.15
C ALA A 432 -5.91 29.54 10.16
N VAL A 433 -5.51 29.29 11.42
CA VAL A 433 -6.36 28.71 12.49
C VAL A 433 -7.65 29.49 12.74
N ARG A 434 -7.63 30.81 12.54
CA ARG A 434 -8.81 31.69 12.68
C ARG A 434 -9.91 31.34 11.67
N TRP A 435 -9.56 30.84 10.48
CA TRP A 435 -10.51 30.49 9.42
C TRP A 435 -11.01 29.04 9.55
N GLN A 436 -10.26 28.19 10.25
CA GLN A 436 -10.59 26.79 10.43
C GLN A 436 -11.85 26.60 11.31
N ASP A 437 -12.71 25.67 10.90
CA ASP A 437 -13.77 25.14 11.75
C ASP A 437 -13.24 24.10 12.76
N ARG A 438 -14.12 23.58 13.63
CA ARG A 438 -13.71 22.63 14.68
C ARG A 438 -13.05 21.36 14.11
N ILE A 439 -13.54 20.89 12.96
CA ILE A 439 -13.02 19.69 12.31
C ILE A 439 -11.63 20.00 11.74
N ALA A 440 -11.50 21.07 10.97
CA ALA A 440 -10.24 21.53 10.39
C ALA A 440 -9.18 21.82 11.47
N ARG A 441 -9.54 22.37 12.62
CA ARG A 441 -8.63 22.56 13.75
C ARG A 441 -8.18 21.25 14.37
N SER A 442 -9.07 20.26 14.52
CA SER A 442 -8.68 18.92 15.01
C SER A 442 -7.74 18.20 14.04
N LEU A 443 -7.94 18.36 12.74
CA LEU A 443 -7.06 17.81 11.70
C LEU A 443 -5.72 18.55 11.65
N THR A 444 -5.72 19.87 11.84
CA THR A 444 -4.51 20.69 11.94
C THR A 444 -3.69 20.29 13.15
N PHE A 445 -4.33 20.08 14.31
CA PHE A 445 -3.66 19.57 15.51
C PHE A 445 -3.00 18.21 15.25
N ALA A 446 -3.73 17.28 14.63
CA ALA A 446 -3.18 15.98 14.27
C ALA A 446 -2.01 16.10 13.30
N ALA A 447 -2.13 16.91 12.24
CA ALA A 447 -1.08 17.11 11.25
C ALA A 447 0.18 17.73 11.86
N VAL A 448 0.04 18.81 12.63
CA VAL A 448 1.18 19.48 13.28
C VAL A 448 1.82 18.58 14.33
N GLY A 449 1.02 17.93 15.20
CA GLY A 449 1.55 17.02 16.21
C GLY A 449 2.29 15.84 15.58
N TYR A 450 1.75 15.27 14.51
CA TYR A 450 2.34 14.13 13.83
C TYR A 450 3.64 14.54 13.11
N PHE A 451 3.67 15.73 12.49
CA PHE A 451 4.89 16.30 11.92
C PHE A 451 5.97 16.46 12.99
N LEU A 452 5.65 17.06 14.14
CA LEU A 452 6.61 17.28 15.22
C LEU A 452 7.20 15.96 15.75
N VAL A 453 6.40 14.89 15.85
CA VAL A 453 6.88 13.58 16.30
C VAL A 453 7.91 12.98 15.34
N PHE A 454 7.75 13.14 14.02
CA PHE A 454 8.68 12.58 13.02
C PHE A 454 9.75 13.57 12.53
N TYR A 455 9.60 14.86 12.84
CA TYR A 455 10.60 15.88 12.56
C TYR A 455 11.85 15.68 13.42
N VAL A 456 11.67 15.27 14.69
CA VAL A 456 12.72 15.24 15.70
C VAL A 456 13.65 14.00 15.66
N PRO A 457 13.18 12.77 15.36
CA PRO A 457 14.05 11.59 15.33
C PRO A 457 15.15 11.70 14.26
N ALA A 458 16.38 11.35 14.60
CA ALA A 458 17.49 11.38 13.66
C ALA A 458 17.23 10.45 12.47
N PHE A 459 16.73 9.25 12.73
CA PHE A 459 16.47 8.24 11.71
C PHE A 459 15.02 8.23 11.27
N THR A 460 14.76 8.66 10.03
CA THR A 460 13.40 8.80 9.50
C THR A 460 13.32 8.38 8.05
N ASN A 461 12.10 8.17 7.58
CA ASN A 461 11.78 7.83 6.21
C ASN A 461 10.62 8.72 5.74
N LEU A 462 10.59 9.05 4.44
CA LEU A 462 9.60 9.94 3.84
C LEU A 462 8.17 9.47 4.10
N HIS A 463 7.94 8.16 4.09
CA HIS A 463 6.62 7.59 4.30
C HIS A 463 6.08 7.82 5.72
N HIS A 464 6.93 8.07 6.72
CA HIS A 464 6.50 8.49 8.04
C HIS A 464 5.74 9.82 8.01
N PHE A 465 5.81 10.60 6.93
CA PHE A 465 5.13 11.89 6.81
C PHE A 465 3.80 11.81 6.05
N VAL A 466 3.32 10.63 5.62
CA VAL A 466 2.09 10.51 4.82
C VAL A 466 0.86 11.22 5.42
N PRO A 467 0.56 11.11 6.74
CA PRO A 467 -0.57 11.85 7.30
C PRO A 467 -0.44 13.36 7.14
N VAL A 468 0.76 13.90 7.23
CA VAL A 468 1.00 15.34 7.09
C VAL A 468 1.05 15.79 5.63
N MET A 469 1.18 14.87 4.68
CA MET A 469 0.94 15.11 3.25
C MET A 469 -0.56 15.24 2.92
N ILE A 470 -1.41 14.40 3.55
CA ILE A 470 -2.81 14.25 3.15
C ILE A 470 -3.78 15.13 3.96
N LEU A 471 -3.62 15.23 5.28
CA LEU A 471 -4.55 15.99 6.14
C LEU A 471 -4.67 17.48 5.76
N PRO A 472 -3.60 18.19 5.33
CA PRO A 472 -3.72 19.60 4.94
C PRO A 472 -4.68 19.82 3.77
N ILE A 473 -4.81 18.85 2.86
CA ILE A 473 -5.78 18.90 1.74
C ILE A 473 -7.21 19.04 2.31
N ALA A 474 -7.54 18.25 3.33
CA ALA A 474 -8.85 18.31 3.97
C ALA A 474 -9.07 19.63 4.71
N VAL A 475 -8.07 20.10 5.47
CA VAL A 475 -8.13 21.40 6.18
C VAL A 475 -8.39 22.55 5.22
N PHE A 476 -7.64 22.60 4.12
CA PHE A 476 -7.74 23.63 3.09
C PHE A 476 -9.14 23.72 2.49
N TRP A 477 -9.66 22.60 1.98
CA TRP A 477 -10.96 22.61 1.32
C TRP A 477 -12.10 22.91 2.29
N ARG A 478 -12.01 22.53 3.57
CA ARG A 478 -12.99 22.92 4.58
C ARG A 478 -13.06 24.44 4.77
N ILE A 479 -11.93 25.14 4.73
CA ILE A 479 -11.90 26.62 4.77
C ILE A 479 -12.56 27.20 3.53
N VAL A 480 -12.22 26.70 2.34
CA VAL A 480 -12.80 27.15 1.07
C VAL A 480 -14.33 26.95 1.04
N LEU A 481 -14.83 25.89 1.68
CA LEU A 481 -16.26 25.60 1.73
C LEU A 481 -17.05 26.47 2.71
N ARG A 482 -16.43 27.16 3.67
CA ARG A 482 -17.12 27.77 4.84
C ARG A 482 -17.93 29.06 4.59
N GLN A 483 -18.10 29.47 3.32
CA GLN A 483 -18.77 30.70 2.84
C GLN A 483 -18.06 32.00 3.23
N SER A 484 -17.89 32.90 2.24
CA SER A 484 -16.96 34.06 2.18
C SER A 484 -15.46 33.75 1.99
N GLY A 485 -15.11 32.49 1.74
CA GLY A 485 -13.76 32.12 1.30
C GLY A 485 -13.41 32.76 -0.06
N PRO A 486 -12.21 33.32 -0.22
CA PRO A 486 -11.82 33.94 -1.48
C PRO A 486 -11.87 32.94 -2.64
N ARG A 487 -12.61 33.26 -3.70
CA ARG A 487 -12.71 32.39 -4.90
C ARG A 487 -11.35 32.12 -5.55
N TRP A 488 -10.38 33.03 -5.35
CA TRP A 488 -9.02 32.86 -5.85
C TRP A 488 -8.27 31.68 -5.19
N LEU A 489 -8.67 31.21 -4.00
CA LEU A 489 -8.01 30.08 -3.33
C LEU A 489 -8.06 28.80 -4.15
N ALA A 490 -9.16 28.53 -4.87
CA ALA A 490 -9.24 27.35 -5.73
C ALA A 490 -8.25 27.44 -6.91
N GLY A 491 -8.08 28.64 -7.48
CA GLY A 491 -7.07 28.91 -8.51
C GLY A 491 -5.65 28.79 -7.97
N ALA A 492 -5.38 29.34 -6.77
CA ALA A 492 -4.09 29.21 -6.10
C ALA A 492 -3.77 27.74 -5.76
N ALA A 493 -4.76 26.94 -5.34
CA ALA A 493 -4.56 25.52 -5.10
C ALA A 493 -4.28 24.74 -6.39
N LEU A 494 -4.90 25.10 -7.51
CA LEU A 494 -4.56 24.53 -8.81
C LEU A 494 -3.11 24.85 -9.21
N VAL A 495 -2.71 26.12 -9.12
CA VAL A 495 -1.34 26.55 -9.45
C VAL A 495 -0.31 25.92 -8.50
N GLY A 496 -0.57 25.95 -7.19
CA GLY A 496 0.30 25.34 -6.18
C GLY A 496 0.36 23.82 -6.29
N GLY A 497 -0.73 23.16 -6.67
CA GLY A 497 -0.76 21.73 -6.96
C GLY A 497 0.00 21.38 -8.24
N ALA A 498 -0.11 22.19 -9.29
CA ALA A 498 0.64 22.00 -10.54
C ALA A 498 2.15 22.23 -10.31
N ALA A 499 2.53 23.26 -9.56
CA ALA A 499 3.91 23.49 -9.15
C ALA A 499 4.43 22.30 -8.34
N ALA A 500 3.67 21.84 -7.33
CA ALA A 500 4.01 20.67 -6.52
C ALA A 500 4.20 19.41 -7.36
N PHE A 501 3.34 19.19 -8.35
CA PHE A 501 3.45 18.07 -9.29
C PHE A 501 4.76 18.13 -10.08
N VAL A 502 5.09 19.28 -10.67
CA VAL A 502 6.33 19.47 -11.44
C VAL A 502 7.56 19.25 -10.55
N VAL A 503 7.59 19.85 -9.36
CA VAL A 503 8.76 19.71 -8.48
C VAL A 503 8.84 18.35 -7.79
N SER A 504 7.80 17.51 -7.84
CA SER A 504 7.79 16.15 -7.31
C SER A 504 8.17 15.08 -8.33
N MET A 505 8.42 15.45 -9.59
CA MET A 505 8.82 14.49 -10.64
C MET A 505 10.16 13.82 -10.31
N PRO A 506 10.35 12.52 -10.60
CA PRO A 506 11.64 11.88 -10.43
C PRO A 506 12.73 12.54 -11.31
N ARG A 507 14.00 12.32 -10.97
CA ARG A 507 15.14 12.82 -11.78
C ARG A 507 15.10 12.25 -13.19
N HIS A 508 14.69 10.99 -13.31
CA HIS A 508 14.45 10.29 -14.56
C HIS A 508 13.42 9.18 -14.34
N PHE A 509 12.74 8.76 -15.41
CA PHE A 509 11.74 7.69 -15.37
C PHE A 509 12.34 6.34 -15.80
N GLU A 510 13.56 6.04 -15.36
CA GLU A 510 14.15 4.73 -15.67
C GLU A 510 13.50 3.64 -14.83
N ILE A 511 13.46 2.44 -15.38
CA ILE A 511 12.91 1.25 -14.75
C ILE A 511 14.04 0.29 -14.45
N ASP A 512 14.19 -0.09 -13.18
CA ASP A 512 15.17 -1.12 -12.79
C ASP A 512 14.66 -2.51 -13.20
N ARG A 513 15.55 -3.26 -13.85
CA ARG A 513 15.35 -4.62 -14.38
C ARG A 513 16.50 -5.55 -13.96
N THR A 514 17.34 -5.12 -13.01
CA THR A 514 18.56 -5.83 -12.63
C THR A 514 18.25 -7.22 -12.10
N MET A 515 17.26 -7.37 -11.22
CA MET A 515 16.88 -8.65 -10.63
C MET A 515 16.32 -9.61 -11.66
N ARG A 516 15.51 -9.11 -12.60
CA ARG A 516 14.99 -9.95 -13.69
C ARG A 516 16.09 -10.40 -14.65
N LEU A 517 17.03 -9.51 -14.99
CA LEU A 517 18.15 -9.86 -15.87
C LEU A 517 19.05 -10.93 -15.25
N ILE A 518 19.33 -10.82 -13.94
CA ILE A 518 20.11 -11.81 -13.20
C ILE A 518 19.31 -13.10 -13.00
N GLY A 519 18.03 -13.00 -12.66
CA GLY A 519 17.12 -14.15 -12.54
C GLY A 519 17.01 -14.96 -13.82
N ASN A 520 16.86 -14.30 -14.98
CA ASN A 520 16.90 -14.97 -16.30
C ASN A 520 18.23 -15.68 -16.59
N ALA A 521 19.31 -15.27 -15.94
CA ALA A 521 20.61 -15.92 -16.02
C ALA A 521 20.86 -16.93 -14.89
N THR A 522 19.87 -17.20 -14.05
CA THR A 522 19.97 -18.09 -12.89
C THR A 522 19.07 -19.30 -13.08
N ALA A 523 19.65 -20.50 -13.09
CA ALA A 523 18.90 -21.74 -12.99
C ALA A 523 18.80 -22.14 -11.52
N TYR A 524 17.64 -21.87 -10.91
CA TYR A 524 17.35 -22.23 -9.53
C TYR A 524 16.58 -23.56 -9.48
N ARG A 525 17.19 -24.60 -8.90
CA ARG A 525 16.71 -26.00 -8.93
C ARG A 525 16.43 -26.58 -7.54
N ILE A 526 16.39 -25.75 -6.50
CA ILE A 526 16.06 -26.17 -5.14
C ILE A 526 14.56 -25.90 -4.89
N GLY A 527 13.81 -26.93 -4.53
CA GLY A 527 12.37 -26.84 -4.30
C GLY A 527 11.54 -26.54 -5.56
N ASP A 528 10.30 -26.10 -5.35
CA ASP A 528 9.39 -25.62 -6.40
C ASP A 528 8.71 -24.32 -5.95
N TYR A 529 9.34 -23.19 -6.28
CA TYR A 529 8.84 -21.87 -5.90
C TYR A 529 7.49 -21.55 -6.56
N GLY A 530 7.25 -21.98 -7.80
CA GLY A 530 6.01 -21.73 -8.55
C GLY A 530 4.87 -22.69 -8.20
N GLY A 531 5.20 -23.80 -7.55
CA GLY A 531 4.31 -24.91 -7.28
C GLY A 531 3.13 -24.61 -6.35
N PRO A 532 2.11 -25.50 -6.37
CA PRO A 532 0.96 -25.42 -5.47
C PRO A 532 1.25 -25.95 -4.05
N HIS A 533 2.36 -26.68 -3.88
CA HIS A 533 2.70 -27.37 -2.64
C HIS A 533 3.56 -26.50 -1.73
N TYR A 534 3.03 -26.17 -0.54
CA TYR A 534 3.71 -25.33 0.45
C TYR A 534 5.09 -25.86 0.86
N GLY A 535 5.25 -27.19 0.99
CA GLY A 535 6.53 -27.81 1.36
C GLY A 535 7.65 -27.56 0.34
N ALA A 536 7.36 -27.76 -0.95
CA ALA A 536 8.34 -27.52 -2.02
C ALA A 536 8.61 -26.01 -2.22
N HIS A 537 7.61 -25.17 -2.00
CA HIS A 537 7.77 -23.73 -1.98
C HIS A 537 8.67 -23.28 -0.82
N ARG A 538 8.49 -23.84 0.40
CA ARG A 538 9.36 -23.61 1.55
C ARG A 538 10.79 -24.08 1.29
N GLU A 539 10.98 -25.27 0.71
CA GLU A 539 12.30 -25.79 0.34
C GLU A 539 13.07 -24.81 -0.56
N SER A 540 12.36 -24.08 -1.44
CA SER A 540 12.98 -23.06 -2.28
C SER A 540 13.61 -21.92 -1.46
N TYR A 541 13.10 -21.61 -0.26
CA TYR A 541 13.67 -20.60 0.64
C TYR A 541 14.81 -21.12 1.48
N ASP A 542 14.80 -22.42 1.82
CA ASP A 542 15.89 -23.04 2.57
C ASP A 542 17.20 -22.91 1.77
N GLY A 543 17.14 -23.08 0.44
CA GLY A 543 18.25 -22.81 -0.48
C GLY A 543 18.59 -21.31 -0.66
N GLY A 544 17.82 -20.39 -0.11
CA GLY A 544 18.05 -18.95 -0.21
C GLY A 544 19.33 -18.49 0.51
N LYS A 545 19.80 -19.25 1.52
CA LYS A 545 21.09 -18.99 2.19
C LYS A 545 22.26 -19.10 1.23
N LEU A 546 22.19 -20.02 0.25
CA LEU A 546 23.18 -20.10 -0.82
C LEU A 546 23.24 -18.80 -1.62
N LEU A 547 22.11 -18.17 -1.92
CA LEU A 547 22.10 -16.91 -2.69
C LEU A 547 22.88 -15.77 -2.02
N GLN A 548 23.04 -15.78 -0.69
CA GLN A 548 23.89 -14.82 0.03
C GLN A 548 25.38 -14.96 -0.34
N GLN A 549 25.80 -16.17 -0.73
CA GLN A 549 27.15 -16.42 -1.25
C GLN A 549 27.31 -15.83 -2.66
N LEU A 550 26.24 -15.81 -3.48
CA LEU A 550 26.25 -15.19 -4.82
C LEU A 550 26.18 -13.66 -4.78
N PHE A 551 25.28 -13.12 -3.97
CA PHE A 551 25.05 -11.69 -3.82
C PHE A 551 24.89 -11.35 -2.33
N ALA A 552 25.65 -10.37 -1.84
CA ALA A 552 25.55 -9.94 -0.44
C ALA A 552 24.13 -9.41 -0.17
N ALA A 553 23.65 -9.56 1.07
CA ALA A 553 22.36 -9.00 1.44
C ALA A 553 22.39 -7.46 1.30
N ASP A 554 21.26 -6.88 0.93
CA ASP A 554 21.14 -5.44 0.71
C ASP A 554 21.27 -4.61 1.99
N TRP A 555 21.14 -5.23 3.17
CA TRP A 555 21.45 -4.62 4.47
C TRP A 555 22.91 -4.78 4.92
N ASP A 556 23.70 -5.65 4.26
CA ASP A 556 25.13 -5.87 4.56
C ASP A 556 26.05 -4.86 3.86
N VAL A 557 25.49 -3.79 3.29
CA VAL A 557 26.28 -2.78 2.57
C VAL A 557 27.20 -2.05 3.57
N ALA A 558 28.50 -2.29 3.46
CA ALA A 558 29.52 -1.57 4.22
C ALA A 558 29.74 -0.13 3.69
N ASP A 559 29.57 0.08 2.38
CA ASP A 559 29.67 1.38 1.72
C ASP A 559 28.31 1.81 1.13
N PRO A 560 27.59 2.75 1.75
CA PRO A 560 26.26 3.18 1.30
C PRO A 560 26.27 3.84 -0.09
N SER A 561 27.42 4.05 -0.73
CA SER A 561 27.52 4.50 -2.13
C SER A 561 27.40 3.37 -3.16
N ALA A 562 27.53 2.10 -2.73
CA ALA A 562 27.49 0.92 -3.58
C ALA A 562 26.13 0.22 -3.51
N GLU A 563 25.41 0.22 -4.63
CA GLU A 563 24.18 -0.57 -4.79
C GLU A 563 24.52 -2.06 -4.83
N LEU A 564 23.67 -2.89 -4.21
CA LEU A 564 23.80 -4.34 -4.19
C LEU A 564 22.57 -4.99 -4.82
N VAL A 565 22.77 -6.18 -5.36
CA VAL A 565 21.71 -7.04 -5.87
C VAL A 565 21.08 -7.79 -4.70
N GLY A 566 19.75 -7.73 -4.57
CA GLY A 566 19.04 -8.51 -3.57
C GLY A 566 19.21 -10.03 -3.78
N ASN A 567 19.01 -10.82 -2.74
CA ASN A 567 19.21 -12.27 -2.81
C ASN A 567 17.89 -13.03 -2.99
N LEU A 568 16.94 -12.91 -2.06
CA LEU A 568 15.74 -13.75 -2.04
C LEU A 568 14.79 -13.50 -3.21
N GLN A 569 14.72 -12.27 -3.72
CA GLN A 569 13.88 -11.97 -4.89
C GLN A 569 14.41 -12.65 -6.16
N LEU A 570 15.67 -13.08 -6.20
CA LEU A 570 16.20 -13.87 -7.31
C LEU A 570 15.53 -15.23 -7.44
N ILE A 571 15.04 -15.83 -6.34
CA ILE A 571 14.26 -17.08 -6.40
C ILE A 571 13.02 -16.86 -7.27
N TYR A 572 12.31 -15.75 -7.04
CA TYR A 572 11.17 -15.35 -7.85
C TYR A 572 11.56 -15.19 -9.32
N TYR A 573 12.54 -14.34 -9.62
CA TYR A 573 12.88 -14.04 -11.02
C TYR A 573 13.48 -15.24 -11.77
N ALA A 574 14.26 -16.09 -11.09
CA ALA A 574 14.78 -17.32 -11.66
C ALA A 574 13.65 -18.32 -11.99
N SER A 575 12.61 -18.39 -11.15
CA SER A 575 11.43 -19.24 -11.40
C SER A 575 10.59 -18.81 -12.61
N GLN A 576 10.71 -17.54 -13.04
CA GLN A 576 9.97 -16.99 -14.18
C GLN A 576 10.75 -17.08 -15.51
N ALA A 577 12.00 -17.54 -15.51
CA ALA A 577 12.84 -17.58 -16.71
C ALA A 577 12.33 -18.63 -17.71
N VAL A 578 12.09 -18.20 -18.97
CA VAL A 578 11.34 -18.99 -19.96
C VAL A 578 12.20 -20.07 -20.67
N GLU A 579 13.54 -19.97 -20.68
CA GLU A 579 14.41 -21.00 -21.29
C GLU A 579 15.78 -21.14 -20.59
N PRO A 580 16.10 -22.31 -19.99
CA PRO A 580 17.44 -22.65 -19.56
C PRO A 580 18.22 -23.24 -20.74
N GLY A 581 19.24 -22.55 -21.25
CA GLY A 581 20.08 -23.16 -22.30
C GLY A 581 21.31 -22.38 -22.77
N SER A 582 21.20 -21.08 -23.07
CA SER A 582 22.35 -20.32 -23.62
C SER A 582 22.81 -19.16 -22.73
N GLY A 583 21.90 -18.51 -22.00
CA GLY A 583 22.17 -17.32 -21.18
C GLY A 583 22.55 -17.56 -19.71
N THR A 584 22.42 -18.80 -19.21
CA THR A 584 22.58 -19.13 -17.78
C THR A 584 24.02 -18.91 -17.31
N ASN A 585 24.22 -18.04 -16.33
CA ASN A 585 25.50 -17.83 -15.67
C ASN A 585 25.58 -18.46 -14.28
N TYR A 586 24.44 -18.58 -13.61
CA TYR A 586 24.35 -19.04 -12.22
C TYR A 586 23.51 -20.31 -12.17
N ILE A 587 23.97 -21.31 -11.42
CA ILE A 587 23.20 -22.51 -11.11
C ILE A 587 23.17 -22.69 -9.61
N VAL A 588 21.98 -22.86 -9.06
CA VAL A 588 21.76 -23.25 -7.66
C VAL A 588 21.02 -24.57 -7.68
N GLN A 589 21.63 -25.63 -7.18
CA GLN A 589 21.10 -26.99 -7.25
C GLN A 589 21.46 -27.81 -6.02
N ARG A 590 20.78 -28.94 -5.83
CA ARG A 590 21.09 -29.87 -4.73
C ARG A 590 22.50 -30.44 -4.89
N GLN A 591 23.19 -30.71 -3.79
CA GLN A 591 24.55 -31.30 -3.81
C GLN A 591 24.60 -32.68 -4.48
N SER A 592 23.49 -33.43 -4.40
CA SER A 592 23.36 -34.75 -5.03
C SER A 592 23.36 -34.70 -6.56
N GLU A 593 23.13 -33.53 -7.16
CA GLU A 593 23.13 -33.35 -8.60
C GLU A 593 24.54 -33.06 -9.12
N PRO A 594 24.98 -33.72 -10.21
CA PRO A 594 26.32 -33.52 -10.74
C PRO A 594 26.51 -32.06 -11.22
N PRO A 595 27.73 -31.49 -11.07
CA PRO A 595 28.04 -30.16 -11.59
C PRO A 595 27.75 -30.08 -13.10
N SER A 596 27.14 -28.98 -13.52
CA SER A 596 26.92 -28.76 -14.95
C SER A 596 28.25 -28.46 -15.67
N PRO A 597 28.54 -29.06 -16.83
CA PRO A 597 29.79 -28.82 -17.56
C PRO A 597 30.02 -27.34 -17.85
N GLY A 598 31.26 -26.87 -17.66
CA GLY A 598 31.64 -25.47 -17.91
C GLY A 598 31.28 -24.50 -16.78
N PHE A 599 30.79 -24.97 -15.64
CA PHE A 599 30.58 -24.15 -14.45
C PHE A 599 31.58 -24.51 -13.35
N SER A 600 32.05 -23.48 -12.63
CA SER A 600 32.92 -23.60 -11.46
C SER A 600 32.10 -23.46 -10.18
N LYS A 601 32.35 -24.33 -9.19
CA LYS A 601 31.69 -24.25 -7.88
C LYS A 601 32.17 -23.01 -7.13
N LEU A 602 31.22 -22.19 -6.67
CA LEU A 602 31.51 -21.02 -5.82
C LEU A 602 31.46 -21.40 -4.33
N GLY A 603 30.46 -22.20 -3.94
CA GLY A 603 30.23 -22.58 -2.54
C GLY A 603 29.12 -23.61 -2.40
N GLU A 604 28.98 -24.16 -1.20
CA GLU A 604 27.97 -25.17 -0.84
C GLU A 604 27.58 -25.07 0.64
N ASP A 605 26.41 -25.60 0.97
CA ASP A 605 25.93 -25.82 2.33
C ASP A 605 25.05 -27.08 2.38
N GLU A 606 24.43 -27.38 3.52
CA GLU A 606 23.58 -28.57 3.68
C GLU A 606 22.38 -28.63 2.72
N THR A 607 21.95 -27.51 2.15
CA THR A 607 20.80 -27.42 1.24
C THR A 607 21.18 -27.61 -0.22
N GLY A 608 22.40 -27.26 -0.62
CA GLY A 608 22.82 -27.33 -2.02
C GLY A 608 24.20 -26.76 -2.33
N ALA A 609 24.44 -26.50 -3.61
CA ALA A 609 25.67 -25.94 -4.14
C ALA A 609 25.40 -24.90 -5.23
N ILE A 610 26.32 -23.94 -5.36
CA ILE A 610 26.27 -22.86 -6.33
C ILE A 610 27.40 -23.02 -7.33
N TYR A 611 27.06 -22.79 -8.60
CA TYR A 611 28.02 -22.82 -9.69
C TYR A 611 27.90 -21.58 -10.58
N ILE A 612 29.05 -21.09 -11.06
CA ILE A 612 29.19 -19.92 -11.95
C ILE A 612 29.88 -20.33 -13.25
N ARG A 613 29.38 -19.87 -14.39
CA ARG A 613 30.02 -20.08 -15.70
C ARG A 613 31.07 -19.02 -16.03
N ASP A 614 30.72 -17.74 -15.88
CA ASP A 614 31.56 -16.57 -16.17
C ASP A 614 31.78 -15.76 -14.89
N MET A 615 33.02 -15.83 -14.38
CA MET A 615 33.45 -15.11 -13.17
C MET A 615 33.51 -13.60 -13.35
N ASP A 616 33.85 -13.10 -14.55
CA ASP A 616 33.90 -11.67 -14.82
C ASP A 616 32.48 -11.08 -14.83
N ARG A 617 31.52 -11.82 -15.39
CA ARG A 617 30.11 -11.45 -15.30
C ARG A 617 29.62 -11.44 -13.85
N TRP A 618 29.92 -12.48 -13.07
CA TRP A 618 29.56 -12.49 -11.65
C TRP A 618 30.15 -11.32 -10.89
N HIS A 619 31.42 -10.98 -11.11
CA HIS A 619 32.05 -9.80 -10.51
C HIS A 619 31.35 -8.50 -10.89
N ARG A 620 30.92 -8.34 -12.15
CA ARG A 620 30.15 -7.16 -12.59
C ARG A 620 28.78 -7.12 -11.91
N ASP A 621 28.03 -8.21 -11.96
CA ASP A 621 26.68 -8.29 -11.41
C ASP A 621 26.70 -8.08 -9.88
N ARG A 622 27.69 -8.64 -9.16
CA ARG A 622 27.81 -8.55 -7.70
C ARG A 622 28.29 -7.19 -7.19
N PHE A 623 29.30 -6.59 -7.83
CA PHE A 623 30.00 -5.42 -7.29
C PHE A 623 29.75 -4.12 -8.06
N ARG A 624 29.15 -4.19 -9.24
CA ARG A 624 28.87 -3.03 -10.10
C ARG A 624 27.48 -3.12 -10.73
N PRO A 625 26.41 -3.34 -9.94
CA PRO A 625 25.06 -3.29 -10.51
C PRO A 625 24.77 -1.89 -11.04
N ARG A 626 23.79 -1.81 -11.94
CA ARG A 626 23.34 -0.55 -12.51
C ARG A 626 22.79 0.32 -11.38
N ARG A 627 23.22 1.59 -11.32
CA ARG A 627 22.71 2.55 -10.33
C ARG A 627 21.27 2.95 -10.63
N THR A 628 20.41 2.96 -9.61
CA THR A 628 18.97 3.22 -9.73
C THR A 628 18.50 4.53 -9.06
N ASP A 629 19.38 5.53 -8.90
CA ASP A 629 19.10 6.80 -8.21
C ASP A 629 18.18 7.78 -8.99
N TYR A 630 16.93 7.36 -9.24
CA TYR A 630 15.90 8.18 -9.88
C TYR A 630 15.11 9.08 -8.91
N ARG A 631 15.38 9.01 -7.60
CA ARG A 631 14.61 9.73 -6.57
C ARG A 631 14.69 11.24 -6.76
N ASN A 632 13.59 11.91 -6.45
CA ASN A 632 13.57 13.37 -6.49
C ASN A 632 14.51 13.96 -5.41
N ARG A 633 15.30 14.97 -5.78
CA ARG A 633 16.22 15.67 -4.86
C ARG A 633 15.54 16.28 -3.63
N LEU A 634 14.32 16.77 -3.80
CA LEU A 634 13.48 17.35 -2.75
C LEU A 634 13.09 16.34 -1.67
N TYR A 635 13.13 15.05 -2.00
CA TYR A 635 12.73 13.96 -1.11
C TYR A 635 13.87 13.00 -0.83
N ASP A 636 15.08 13.37 -1.26
CA ASP A 636 16.27 12.55 -1.07
C ASP A 636 16.67 12.57 0.41
N ILE A 637 16.63 11.39 1.03
CA ILE A 637 17.02 11.20 2.43
C ILE A 637 18.37 10.51 2.40
N PRO A 638 19.44 11.10 2.99
CA PRO A 638 20.73 10.44 3.07
C PRO A 638 20.59 9.06 3.68
N ARG A 639 21.30 8.08 3.13
CA ARG A 639 21.23 6.68 3.60
C ARG A 639 21.58 6.55 5.09
N THR A 640 22.52 7.36 5.57
CA THR A 640 22.88 7.48 6.98
C THR A 640 21.74 8.04 7.85
N THR A 641 20.79 8.77 7.28
CA THR A 641 19.55 9.18 7.96
C THR A 641 18.45 8.13 7.82
N LEU A 642 18.40 7.40 6.70
CA LEU A 642 17.40 6.36 6.45
C LEU A 642 17.60 5.15 7.39
N PHE A 643 18.85 4.79 7.68
CA PHE A 643 19.21 3.61 8.46
C PHE A 643 20.12 3.93 9.65
N SER A 644 19.66 3.54 10.84
CA SER A 644 20.39 3.77 12.10
C SER A 644 21.74 3.07 12.15
N TYR A 645 21.87 1.89 11.53
CA TYR A 645 23.13 1.12 11.55
C TYR A 645 24.26 1.80 10.77
N TRP A 646 23.96 2.68 9.79
CA TRP A 646 24.94 3.57 9.18
C TRP A 646 25.05 4.92 9.89
N GLY A 647 23.91 5.46 10.32
CA GLY A 647 23.84 6.80 10.89
C GLY A 647 24.44 6.95 12.27
N ILE A 648 24.32 5.93 13.13
CA ILE A 648 24.89 5.96 14.49
C ILE A 648 26.43 6.00 14.42
N PRO A 649 27.12 5.11 13.66
CA PRO A 649 28.56 5.22 13.46
C PRO A 649 29.00 6.54 12.83
N ALA A 650 28.22 7.05 11.87
CA ALA A 650 28.48 8.34 11.21
C ALA A 650 28.19 9.56 12.09
N ARG A 651 27.62 9.38 13.29
CA ARG A 651 27.17 10.47 14.20
C ARG A 651 26.20 11.45 13.54
N GLU A 652 25.29 10.94 12.72
CA GLU A 652 24.24 11.73 12.05
C GLU A 652 23.06 12.03 13.01
N TYR A 653 23.35 12.55 14.20
CA TYR A 653 22.40 12.97 15.22
C TYR A 653 22.97 14.10 16.07
N THR A 654 22.09 14.97 16.59
CA THR A 654 22.46 16.09 17.47
C THR A 654 22.51 15.67 18.94
N LEU A 655 21.56 14.84 19.37
CA LEU A 655 21.42 14.41 20.76
C LEU A 655 21.17 12.90 20.84
N ASN A 656 21.92 12.22 21.70
CA ASN A 656 21.63 10.84 22.10
C ASN A 656 21.08 10.83 23.52
N LEU A 657 19.76 10.65 23.63
CA LEU A 657 19.04 10.60 24.90
C LEU A 657 19.44 9.41 25.77
N GLY A 658 19.86 8.30 25.16
CA GLY A 658 20.32 7.10 25.88
C GLY A 658 21.64 7.32 26.62
N ALA A 659 22.41 8.35 26.25
CA ALA A 659 23.63 8.75 26.95
C ALA A 659 23.37 9.68 28.16
N LEU A 660 22.12 10.14 28.35
CA LEU A 660 21.79 11.04 29.46
C LEU A 660 21.58 10.25 30.77
N PRO A 661 22.26 10.61 31.87
CA PRO A 661 22.41 9.74 33.03
C PRO A 661 21.15 9.49 33.90
N LEU A 662 19.98 10.11 33.64
CA LEU A 662 18.86 10.04 34.61
C LEU A 662 17.42 9.89 34.06
N LEU A 663 17.10 10.28 32.83
CA LEU A 663 15.70 10.39 32.40
C LEU A 663 15.15 9.20 31.62
N TRP A 664 16.02 8.31 31.11
CA TRP A 664 15.62 7.23 30.20
C TRP A 664 15.76 5.81 30.75
N ARG A 665 16.19 5.62 32.00
CA ARG A 665 16.17 4.30 32.64
C ARG A 665 14.77 3.85 33.11
N VAL A 666 13.74 4.66 32.87
CA VAL A 666 12.36 4.47 33.38
C VAL A 666 11.33 4.26 32.25
N PHE A 667 11.69 4.56 31.00
CA PHE A 667 10.91 4.29 29.79
C PHE A 667 11.59 3.19 28.98
#